data_AF-A0A1H1K317-F1
#
_entry.id   AF-A0A1H1K317-F1
#
_cell.length_a   1.000
_cell.length_b   1.000
_cell.length_c   1.000
_cell.angle_alpha   90.00
_cell.angle_beta   90.00
_cell.angle_gamma   90.00
#
_symmetry.space_group_name_H-M   'P 1'
#
loop_
_entity.id
_entity.type
_entity.pdbx_description
1 polymer ?
#
loop_
_entity_poly.entity_id
_entity_poly.type
_entity_poly.pdbx_seq_one_letter_code
_entity_poly.pdbx_strand_id
1 'polypeptide(L)'
;MKISLPPPQGRPNRVYPPGTPGLHGLVSLITGVVVVCGLYFGREVLIPITLSVLLSFLLAPLVQMLRRLHMGQLPSIFIAVLFALASLLAIGALIGAQLVQLADALPQYQEAIEQKIETVQEKTVGRADALMSSAASALQRVAPSRPAPPRPTGRAARNAPQVPQQVEVHEPAPTPVQLAQRALTPAIAPIETTFIVLVVTIFILLQREDLRDRLISLFGSRDLHRTTTAINDAAGRLSRYFVAQLGVNLSAGGIIAIGLAIIGVPGALLFGVIAALLRFVPYIGIWIAAILAFFLAAAIQPQWTMAVLTLILFIVVDVVAGQIAEPLLYGHRSGLSPLAVVVAAIFWSWLWGPIGLVLSTPLTLCVVTLGRYADRLNFLTVLLGDQPALTPAQNFYQRLLADDPHEAIVQAERLLREMSLIDYYDKVALEGLRLARNDAQRGVLMPDQLQRINDALVDIVENLEIAEGLRDSLSPAEPADAGNALLAGTPDLASPGAGATERYRSDLLTRPQQPDGTGKAAVLCVPGRGAFDEVTTAIAVQLLNRQGFAPLMATHSGYRSARADEPSFKDTSIICIVSLDAPESPLYLRNMLRRTREWRPRATLVVGVGVGDAPDGSVELDAGGELHASPTFRAMIEACHAATAGQPMRQPSQTASAGRGWVG
;
A
#
# COMPACT_ATOMS: atom_id res chain seq x y z
N MET A 1 -29.99 -12.96 -5.11
CA MET A 1 -29.88 -11.52 -4.78
C MET A 1 -28.66 -11.36 -3.87
N LYS A 2 -27.48 -11.06 -4.44
CA LYS A 2 -26.23 -10.89 -3.66
C LYS A 2 -26.19 -9.44 -3.19
N ILE A 3 -26.47 -9.23 -1.92
CA ILE A 3 -26.23 -7.94 -1.25
C ILE A 3 -24.71 -7.83 -1.11
N SER A 4 -24.09 -7.07 -2.01
CA SER A 4 -22.69 -6.66 -1.88
C SER A 4 -22.58 -5.67 -0.73
N LEU A 5 -22.35 -6.20 0.47
CA LEU A 5 -21.91 -5.40 1.61
C LEU A 5 -20.57 -4.75 1.25
N PRO A 6 -20.39 -3.44 1.47
CA PRO A 6 -19.07 -2.81 1.33
C PRO A 6 -18.06 -3.52 2.24
N PRO A 7 -16.78 -3.61 1.85
CA PRO A 7 -15.76 -4.21 2.71
C PRO A 7 -15.77 -3.51 4.07
N PRO A 8 -15.61 -4.24 5.20
CA PRO A 8 -15.61 -3.62 6.51
C PRO A 8 -14.46 -2.60 6.55
N GLN A 9 -14.81 -1.33 6.60
CA GLN A 9 -13.87 -0.24 6.83
C GLN A 9 -13.30 -0.47 8.23
N GLY A 10 -12.04 -0.92 8.30
CA GLY A 10 -11.29 -0.90 9.55
C GLY A 10 -11.35 0.50 10.15
N ARG A 11 -11.32 0.61 11.48
CA ARG A 11 -11.24 1.94 12.14
C ARG A 11 -10.11 2.74 11.49
N PRO A 12 -10.32 4.03 11.14
CA PRO A 12 -9.21 4.87 10.71
C PRO A 12 -8.11 4.82 11.78
N ASN A 13 -6.85 4.74 11.35
CA ASN A 13 -5.70 4.67 12.25
C ASN A 13 -5.75 5.84 13.24
N ARG A 14 -6.16 5.56 14.48
CA ARG A 14 -6.12 6.54 15.56
C ARG A 14 -4.70 6.60 16.08
N VAL A 15 -3.98 7.65 15.70
CA VAL A 15 -2.69 7.99 16.27
C VAL A 15 -2.96 8.51 17.69
N TYR A 16 -2.68 7.69 18.70
CA TYR A 16 -2.67 8.17 20.08
C TYR A 16 -1.47 9.10 20.26
N PRO A 17 -1.61 10.24 20.95
CA PRO A 17 -0.45 11.07 21.28
C PRO A 17 0.57 10.19 22.02
N PRO A 18 1.86 10.21 21.64
CA PRO A 18 2.86 9.41 22.31
C PRO A 18 2.89 9.84 23.78
N GLY A 19 2.53 8.92 24.67
CA GLY A 19 2.82 9.09 26.09
C GLY A 19 4.34 9.25 26.25
N THR A 20 4.77 10.06 27.22
CA THR A 20 6.19 10.18 27.56
C THR A 20 6.83 8.80 27.62
N PRO A 21 8.00 8.54 26.99
CA PRO A 21 8.66 7.24 27.01
C PRO A 21 9.04 6.89 28.45
N GLY A 22 8.11 6.23 29.14
CA GLY A 22 8.25 5.76 30.52
C GLY A 22 8.37 4.24 30.57
N LEU A 23 8.31 3.69 31.79
CA LEU A 23 8.36 2.26 32.11
C LEU A 23 7.52 1.38 31.17
N HIS A 24 6.39 1.88 30.65
CA HIS A 24 5.53 1.16 29.71
C HIS A 24 6.22 0.78 28.38
N GLY A 25 7.08 1.63 27.83
CA GLY A 25 7.83 1.32 26.59
C GLY A 25 8.86 0.22 26.81
N LEU A 26 9.51 0.24 27.98
CA LEU A 26 10.46 -0.81 28.38
C LEU A 26 9.74 -2.15 28.61
N VAL A 27 8.57 -2.13 29.27
CA VAL A 27 7.73 -3.33 29.45
C VAL A 27 7.28 -3.91 28.10
N SER A 28 6.87 -3.08 27.12
CA SER A 28 6.50 -3.59 25.80
C SER A 28 7.68 -4.20 25.06
N LEU A 29 8.88 -3.60 25.18
CA LEU A 29 10.09 -4.15 24.59
C LEU A 29 10.44 -5.52 25.20
N ILE A 30 10.44 -5.62 26.53
CA ILE A 30 10.69 -6.88 27.23
C ILE A 30 9.67 -7.94 26.81
N THR A 31 8.39 -7.58 26.76
CA THR A 31 7.33 -8.51 26.35
C THR A 31 7.57 -8.99 24.91
N GLY A 32 7.96 -8.10 24.00
CA GLY A 32 8.32 -8.46 22.64
C GLY A 32 9.49 -9.45 22.58
N VAL A 33 10.57 -9.20 23.33
CA VAL A 33 11.74 -10.10 23.39
C VAL A 33 11.35 -11.46 23.96
N VAL A 34 10.57 -11.51 25.04
CA VAL A 34 10.11 -12.77 25.64
C VAL A 34 9.25 -13.58 24.66
N VAL A 35 8.35 -12.92 23.91
CA VAL A 35 7.54 -13.57 22.88
C VAL A 35 8.42 -14.14 21.77
N VAL A 36 9.39 -13.39 21.26
CA VAL A 36 10.32 -13.87 20.21
C VAL A 36 11.16 -15.05 20.71
N CYS A 37 11.70 -14.97 21.92
CA CYS A 37 12.42 -16.08 22.54
C CYS A 37 11.51 -17.32 22.67
N GLY A 38 10.27 -17.16 23.12
CA GLY A 38 9.28 -18.24 23.20
C GLY A 38 8.98 -18.87 21.84
N LEU A 39 8.84 -18.07 20.78
CA LEU A 39 8.64 -18.55 19.41
C LEU A 39 9.86 -19.31 18.86
N TYR A 40 11.08 -18.88 19.23
CA TYR A 40 12.33 -19.52 18.80
C TYR A 40 12.54 -20.86 19.50
N PHE A 41 12.46 -20.90 20.83
CA PHE A 41 12.67 -22.13 21.61
C PHE A 41 11.50 -23.10 21.44
N GLY A 42 10.27 -22.61 21.25
CA GLY A 42 9.07 -23.43 21.05
C GLY A 42 8.91 -23.99 19.63
N ARG A 43 9.86 -23.77 18.71
CA ARG A 43 9.71 -24.10 17.28
C ARG A 43 9.33 -25.56 17.00
N GLU A 44 9.83 -26.52 17.78
CA GLU A 44 9.53 -27.96 17.59
C GLU A 44 8.05 -28.29 17.80
N VAL A 45 7.37 -27.52 18.65
CA VAL A 45 5.93 -27.67 18.93
C VAL A 45 5.10 -26.70 18.10
N LEU A 46 5.58 -25.46 17.94
CA LEU A 46 4.84 -24.39 17.26
C LEU A 46 4.78 -24.56 15.75
N ILE A 47 5.83 -25.11 15.12
CA ILE A 47 5.84 -25.33 13.67
C ILE A 47 4.72 -26.31 13.26
N PRO A 48 4.61 -27.52 13.84
CA PRO A 48 3.51 -28.44 13.50
C PRO A 48 2.12 -27.85 13.78
N ILE A 49 1.93 -27.15 14.90
CA ILE A 49 0.64 -26.52 15.22
C ILE A 49 0.30 -25.46 14.18
N THR A 50 1.26 -24.60 13.82
CA THR A 50 1.06 -23.57 12.80
C THR A 50 0.72 -24.18 11.46
N LEU A 51 1.51 -25.15 10.99
CA LEU A 51 1.23 -25.88 9.75
C LEU A 51 -0.18 -26.49 9.77
N SER A 52 -0.61 -27.04 10.91
CA SER A 52 -1.95 -27.62 11.06
C SER A 52 -3.07 -26.59 10.98
N VAL A 53 -2.87 -25.41 11.59
CA VAL A 53 -3.82 -24.29 11.50
C VAL A 53 -3.95 -23.82 10.05
N LEU A 54 -2.82 -23.64 9.36
CA LEU A 54 -2.83 -23.19 7.95
C LEU A 54 -3.41 -24.27 7.02
N LEU A 55 -3.05 -25.53 7.22
CA LEU A 55 -3.61 -26.67 6.49
C LEU A 55 -5.12 -26.79 6.73
N SER A 56 -5.58 -26.57 7.96
CA SER A 56 -7.01 -26.51 8.29
C SER A 56 -7.74 -25.41 7.51
N PHE A 57 -7.15 -24.22 7.36
CA PHE A 57 -7.74 -23.15 6.52
C PHE A 57 -7.79 -23.51 5.04
N LEU A 58 -6.82 -24.27 4.55
CA LEU A 58 -6.78 -24.76 3.17
C LEU A 58 -7.80 -25.88 2.92
N LEU A 59 -7.98 -26.80 3.88
CA LEU A 59 -8.93 -27.92 3.80
C LEU A 59 -10.37 -27.52 4.14
N ALA A 60 -10.58 -26.44 4.89
CA ALA A 60 -11.92 -25.96 5.28
C ALA A 60 -12.94 -25.87 4.12
N PRO A 61 -12.64 -25.24 2.97
CA PRO A 61 -13.58 -25.19 1.83
C PRO A 61 -13.85 -26.57 1.25
N LEU A 62 -12.85 -27.46 1.19
CA LEU A 62 -13.01 -28.84 0.72
C LEU A 62 -13.93 -29.62 1.65
N VAL A 63 -13.71 -29.54 2.97
CA VAL A 63 -14.58 -30.16 3.98
C VAL A 63 -16.01 -29.62 3.87
N GLN A 64 -16.20 -28.31 3.69
CA GLN A 64 -17.53 -27.72 3.50
C GLN A 64 -18.20 -28.18 2.21
N MET A 65 -17.45 -28.36 1.13
CA MET A 65 -17.95 -28.89 -0.13
C MET A 65 -18.42 -30.34 0.03
N LEU A 66 -17.64 -31.19 0.71
CA LEU A 66 -18.03 -32.57 1.02
C LEU A 66 -19.25 -32.63 1.94
N ARG A 67 -19.36 -31.73 2.93
CA ARG A 67 -20.55 -31.62 3.78
C ARG A 67 -21.80 -31.24 2.98
N ARG A 68 -21.66 -30.40 1.94
CA ARG A 68 -22.78 -30.06 1.03
C ARG A 68 -23.21 -31.25 0.17
N LEU A 69 -22.36 -32.24 -0.02
CA LEU A 69 -22.68 -33.52 -0.69
C LEU A 69 -23.32 -34.54 0.27
N HIS A 70 -23.94 -34.08 1.37
CA HIS A 70 -24.62 -34.89 2.40
C HIS A 70 -23.72 -35.84 3.21
N MET A 71 -22.39 -35.71 3.14
CA MET A 71 -21.50 -36.44 4.05
C MET A 71 -21.51 -35.77 5.43
N GLY A 72 -21.61 -36.57 6.51
CA GLY A 72 -21.50 -36.07 7.88
C GLY A 72 -20.16 -35.36 8.16
N GLN A 73 -20.04 -34.68 9.31
CA GLN A 73 -18.83 -33.92 9.66
C GLN A 73 -17.56 -34.79 9.72
N LEU A 74 -17.63 -35.91 10.43
CA LEU A 74 -16.51 -36.85 10.58
C LEU A 74 -15.99 -37.39 9.24
N PRO A 75 -16.81 -38.04 8.38
CA PRO A 75 -16.30 -38.59 7.12
C PRO A 75 -15.77 -37.50 6.18
N SER A 76 -16.38 -36.31 6.17
CA SER A 76 -15.88 -35.19 5.35
C SER A 76 -14.46 -34.77 5.74
N ILE A 77 -14.15 -34.72 7.04
CA ILE A 77 -12.81 -34.38 7.54
C ILE A 77 -11.81 -35.46 7.16
N PHE A 78 -12.11 -36.74 7.46
CA PHE A 78 -11.20 -37.84 7.15
C PHE A 78 -10.93 -37.97 5.65
N ILE A 79 -11.93 -37.82 4.79
CA ILE A 79 -11.76 -37.85 3.34
C ILE A 79 -10.90 -36.68 2.87
N ALA A 80 -11.13 -35.45 3.37
CA ALA A 80 -10.33 -34.29 3.00
C ALA A 80 -8.86 -34.43 3.43
N VAL A 81 -8.61 -34.93 4.63
CA VAL A 81 -7.24 -35.15 5.15
C VAL A 81 -6.55 -36.31 4.40
N LEU A 82 -7.27 -37.40 4.13
CA LEU A 82 -6.76 -38.51 3.32
C LEU A 82 -6.44 -38.06 1.89
N PHE A 83 -7.28 -37.21 1.30
CA PHE A 83 -7.01 -36.61 -0.01
C PHE A 83 -5.76 -35.73 0.00
N ALA A 84 -5.58 -34.90 1.03
CA ALA A 84 -4.38 -34.09 1.20
C ALA A 84 -3.12 -34.95 1.34
N LEU A 85 -3.16 -36.00 2.17
CA LEU A 85 -2.07 -36.96 2.34
C LEU A 85 -1.76 -37.70 1.03
N ALA A 86 -2.79 -38.20 0.34
CA ALA A 86 -2.63 -38.89 -0.94
C ALA A 86 -2.00 -37.97 -2.00
N SER A 87 -2.39 -36.70 -2.04
CA SER A 87 -1.80 -35.69 -2.93
C SER A 87 -0.33 -35.45 -2.61
N LEU A 88 0.03 -35.33 -1.32
CA LEU A 88 1.41 -35.14 -0.86
C LEU A 88 2.30 -36.35 -1.21
N LEU A 89 1.80 -37.57 -0.98
CA LEU A 89 2.48 -38.81 -1.33
C LEU A 89 2.62 -38.97 -2.85
N ALA A 90 1.59 -38.64 -3.62
CA ALA A 90 1.64 -38.69 -5.08
C ALA A 90 2.67 -37.70 -5.65
N ILE A 91 2.72 -36.47 -5.12
CA ILE A 91 3.71 -35.47 -5.50
C ILE A 91 5.13 -35.93 -5.13
N GLY A 92 5.33 -36.44 -3.91
CA GLY A 92 6.62 -36.94 -3.46
C GLY A 92 7.11 -38.14 -4.30
N ALA A 93 6.23 -39.09 -4.58
CA ALA A 93 6.53 -40.23 -5.44
C ALA A 93 6.84 -39.80 -6.88
N LEU A 94 6.09 -38.84 -7.42
CA LEU A 94 6.33 -38.26 -8.75
C LEU A 94 7.71 -37.61 -8.82
N ILE A 95 8.06 -36.76 -7.85
CA ILE A 95 9.37 -36.10 -7.77
C ILE A 95 10.48 -37.15 -7.67
N GLY A 96 10.33 -38.13 -6.76
CA GLY A 96 11.30 -39.20 -6.57
C GLY A 96 11.53 -40.02 -7.86
N ALA A 97 10.46 -40.40 -8.55
CA ALA A 97 10.56 -41.15 -9.80
C ALA A 97 11.25 -40.34 -10.90
N GLN A 98 10.95 -39.03 -11.01
CA GLN A 98 11.59 -38.15 -11.99
C GLN A 98 13.08 -37.90 -11.67
N LEU A 99 13.45 -37.82 -10.39
CA LEU A 99 14.85 -37.66 -9.99
C LEU A 99 15.68 -38.91 -10.29
N VAL A 100 15.12 -40.11 -10.10
CA VAL A 100 15.81 -41.36 -10.47
C VAL A 100 16.01 -41.43 -11.98
N GLN A 101 14.97 -41.12 -12.77
CA GLN A 101 15.10 -41.03 -14.23
C GLN A 101 16.17 -40.03 -14.67
N LEU A 102 16.28 -38.91 -13.95
CA LEU A 102 17.30 -37.90 -14.21
C LEU A 102 18.71 -38.36 -13.86
N ALA A 103 18.85 -39.14 -12.78
CA ALA A 103 20.11 -39.73 -12.37
C ALA A 103 20.57 -40.85 -13.31
N ASP A 104 19.64 -41.66 -13.84
CA ASP A 104 19.98 -42.67 -14.85
C ASP A 104 20.46 -42.03 -16.16
N ALA A 105 19.97 -40.82 -16.43
CA ALA A 105 20.35 -39.98 -17.55
C ALA A 105 21.65 -39.17 -17.33
N LEU A 106 22.36 -39.32 -16.20
CA LEU A 106 23.59 -38.56 -15.94
C LEU A 106 24.72 -38.78 -16.97
N PRO A 107 25.01 -40.02 -17.43
CA PRO A 107 26.14 -40.28 -18.32
C PRO A 107 26.05 -39.49 -19.64
N GLN A 108 24.85 -39.43 -20.24
CA GLN A 108 24.62 -38.66 -21.47
C GLN A 108 24.78 -37.14 -21.26
N TYR A 109 24.58 -36.63 -20.04
CA TYR A 109 24.78 -35.21 -19.75
C TYR A 109 26.26 -34.85 -19.60
N GLN A 110 27.11 -35.80 -19.20
CA GLN A 110 28.56 -35.57 -19.12
C GLN A 110 29.16 -35.27 -20.49
N GLU A 111 28.80 -36.07 -21.51
CA GLU A 111 29.26 -35.85 -22.89
C GLU A 111 28.81 -34.48 -23.45
N ALA A 112 27.56 -34.09 -23.18
CA ALA A 112 27.03 -32.79 -23.61
C ALA A 112 27.70 -31.61 -22.90
N ILE A 113 28.06 -31.76 -21.62
CA ILE A 113 28.78 -30.74 -20.84
C ILE A 113 30.23 -30.61 -21.32
N GLU A 114 30.92 -31.72 -21.60
CA GLU A 114 32.29 -31.73 -22.13
C GLU A 114 32.38 -30.98 -23.46
N GLN A 115 31.46 -31.27 -24.40
CA GLN A 115 31.37 -30.56 -25.67
C GLN A 115 31.05 -29.06 -25.50
N LYS A 116 30.32 -28.68 -24.44
CA LYS A 116 30.05 -27.27 -24.11
C LYS A 116 31.28 -26.54 -23.60
N ILE A 117 32.10 -27.21 -22.77
CA ILE A 117 33.35 -26.65 -22.28
C ILE A 117 34.33 -26.47 -23.44
N GLU A 118 34.43 -27.44 -24.35
CA GLU A 118 35.27 -27.35 -25.55
C GLU A 118 34.82 -26.24 -26.51
N THR A 119 33.51 -26.12 -26.80
CA THR A 119 33.01 -25.07 -27.71
C THR A 119 33.08 -23.65 -27.12
N VAL A 120 32.90 -23.51 -25.80
CA VAL A 120 33.10 -22.23 -25.10
C VAL A 120 34.59 -21.91 -25.03
N GLN A 121 35.46 -22.89 -24.76
CA GLN A 121 36.91 -22.71 -24.83
C GLN A 121 37.35 -22.38 -26.25
N GLU A 122 36.96 -23.09 -27.30
CA GLU A 122 37.33 -22.74 -28.69
C GLU A 122 36.92 -21.31 -29.07
N LYS A 123 35.71 -20.88 -28.69
CA LYS A 123 35.22 -19.51 -29.01
C LYS A 123 35.81 -18.41 -28.11
N THR A 124 36.26 -18.75 -26.91
CA THR A 124 36.81 -17.80 -25.93
C THR A 124 38.34 -17.80 -25.94
N VAL A 125 38.97 -18.97 -25.91
CA VAL A 125 40.41 -19.22 -26.14
C VAL A 125 40.79 -18.86 -27.56
N GLY A 126 40.02 -19.18 -28.60
CA GLY A 126 40.35 -18.74 -29.97
C GLY A 126 40.35 -17.22 -30.14
N ARG A 127 39.48 -16.49 -29.42
CA ARG A 127 39.50 -15.02 -29.35
C ARG A 127 40.62 -14.49 -28.47
N ALA A 128 40.90 -15.15 -27.34
CA ALA A 128 41.95 -14.77 -26.42
C ALA A 128 43.34 -15.03 -27.03
N ASP A 129 43.58 -16.16 -27.69
CA ASP A 129 44.80 -16.48 -28.44
C ASP A 129 44.98 -15.55 -29.64
N ALA A 130 43.91 -15.17 -30.35
CA ALA A 130 44.02 -14.16 -31.41
C ALA A 130 44.43 -12.78 -30.84
N LEU A 131 43.89 -12.38 -29.69
CA LEU A 131 44.28 -11.15 -28.99
C LEU A 131 45.70 -11.24 -28.40
N MET A 132 46.06 -12.38 -27.82
CA MET A 132 47.31 -12.62 -27.11
C MET A 132 48.46 -12.85 -28.09
N SER A 133 48.22 -13.47 -29.24
CA SER A 133 49.17 -13.55 -30.37
C SER A 133 49.33 -12.20 -31.06
N SER A 134 48.28 -11.38 -31.16
CA SER A 134 48.38 -9.99 -31.64
C SER A 134 49.18 -9.11 -30.66
N ALA A 135 49.01 -9.30 -29.35
CA ALA A 135 49.79 -8.63 -28.32
C ALA A 135 51.24 -9.15 -28.25
N ALA A 136 51.44 -10.47 -28.34
CA ALA A 136 52.75 -11.11 -28.33
C ALA A 136 53.57 -10.73 -29.56
N SER A 137 52.96 -10.69 -30.76
CA SER A 137 53.64 -10.22 -31.98
C SER A 137 53.93 -8.72 -31.96
N ALA A 138 53.15 -7.91 -31.25
CA ALA A 138 53.47 -6.50 -30.98
C ALA A 138 54.64 -6.36 -29.98
N LEU A 139 54.70 -7.20 -28.94
CA LEU A 139 55.78 -7.24 -27.95
C LEU A 139 57.09 -7.82 -28.53
N GLN A 140 57.01 -8.80 -29.43
CA GLN A 140 58.18 -9.42 -30.07
C GLN A 140 58.91 -8.46 -31.01
N ARG A 141 58.21 -7.46 -31.56
CA ARG A 141 58.83 -6.37 -32.36
C ARG A 141 59.59 -5.36 -31.51
N VAL A 142 59.44 -5.41 -30.17
CA VAL A 142 60.06 -4.48 -29.22
C VAL A 142 61.09 -5.19 -28.31
N ALA A 143 61.17 -6.52 -28.33
CA ALA A 143 62.08 -7.29 -27.47
C ALA A 143 63.42 -7.63 -28.16
N PRO A 144 64.58 -7.21 -27.62
CA PRO A 144 65.89 -7.62 -28.14
C PRO A 144 66.20 -9.09 -27.81
N SER A 145 66.83 -9.76 -28.76
CA SER A 145 67.20 -11.18 -28.72
C SER A 145 68.10 -11.50 -27.51
N ARG A 146 67.60 -12.31 -26.57
CA ARG A 146 68.43 -12.91 -25.51
C ARG A 146 69.11 -14.19 -26.01
N PRO A 147 70.41 -14.41 -25.71
CA PRO A 147 71.09 -15.66 -26.06
C PRO A 147 70.55 -16.83 -25.24
N ALA A 148 70.47 -18.00 -25.87
CA ALA A 148 70.01 -19.23 -25.25
C ALA A 148 70.92 -19.68 -24.08
N PRO A 149 70.34 -20.16 -22.95
CA PRO A 149 71.14 -20.76 -21.89
C PRO A 149 71.69 -22.15 -22.29
N PRO A 150 72.88 -22.53 -21.80
CA PRO A 150 73.55 -23.77 -22.18
C PRO A 150 72.82 -25.01 -21.62
N ARG A 151 72.77 -26.06 -22.43
CA ARG A 151 72.25 -27.38 -22.07
C ARG A 151 73.14 -28.03 -20.99
N PRO A 152 72.59 -28.51 -19.86
CA PRO A 152 73.33 -29.37 -18.96
C PRO A 152 73.36 -30.80 -19.53
N THR A 153 74.50 -31.17 -20.13
CA THR A 153 74.87 -32.57 -20.34
C THR A 153 75.43 -33.12 -19.04
N GLY A 154 74.63 -33.87 -18.28
CA GLY A 154 75.07 -34.47 -17.02
C GLY A 154 74.16 -35.58 -16.53
N ARG A 155 74.73 -36.78 -16.42
CA ARG A 155 74.14 -38.00 -15.84
C ARG A 155 73.67 -37.76 -14.40
N ALA A 156 72.39 -37.45 -14.22
CA ALA A 156 71.70 -37.51 -12.93
C ALA A 156 70.33 -38.17 -13.08
N ALA A 157 70.29 -39.33 -13.75
CA ALA A 157 69.11 -40.18 -13.87
C ALA A 157 69.21 -41.39 -12.92
N ARG A 158 69.37 -41.15 -11.61
CA ARG A 158 69.34 -42.22 -10.60
C ARG A 158 68.53 -41.98 -9.33
N ASN A 159 67.86 -40.84 -9.17
CA ASN A 159 66.88 -40.65 -8.11
C ASN A 159 65.70 -39.85 -8.66
N ALA A 160 64.83 -40.51 -9.42
CA ALA A 160 63.49 -40.01 -9.66
C ALA A 160 62.67 -40.29 -8.38
N PRO A 161 62.03 -39.29 -7.76
CA PRO A 161 61.02 -39.56 -6.74
C PRO A 161 59.97 -40.48 -7.36
N GLN A 162 59.72 -41.63 -6.74
CA GLN A 162 58.66 -42.53 -7.14
C GLN A 162 57.36 -41.73 -7.22
N VAL A 163 56.73 -41.73 -8.40
CA VAL A 163 55.38 -41.21 -8.56
C VAL A 163 54.49 -42.00 -7.58
N PRO A 164 53.80 -41.34 -6.64
CA PRO A 164 52.95 -42.05 -5.67
C PRO A 164 51.92 -42.87 -6.45
N GLN A 165 52.03 -44.19 -6.33
CA GLN A 165 51.07 -45.10 -6.93
C GLN A 165 49.73 -44.83 -6.25
N GLN A 166 48.74 -44.38 -7.01
CA GLN A 166 47.40 -44.10 -6.47
C GLN A 166 46.85 -45.39 -5.88
N VAL A 167 46.79 -45.44 -4.56
CA VAL A 167 46.07 -46.50 -3.83
C VAL A 167 44.60 -46.20 -4.01
N GLU A 168 43.99 -46.84 -5.00
CA GLU A 168 42.53 -46.87 -5.13
C GLU A 168 41.98 -47.71 -3.98
N VAL A 169 41.61 -47.02 -2.92
CA VAL A 169 40.90 -47.59 -1.78
C VAL A 169 39.57 -48.11 -2.31
N HIS A 170 39.51 -49.41 -2.58
CA HIS A 170 38.26 -50.12 -2.81
C HIS A 170 37.49 -50.08 -1.49
N GLU A 171 36.60 -49.10 -1.33
CA GLU A 171 35.61 -49.14 -0.26
C GLU A 171 34.79 -50.43 -0.42
N PRO A 172 34.68 -51.28 0.62
CA PRO A 172 33.82 -52.46 0.56
C PRO A 172 32.42 -52.02 0.13
N ALA A 173 31.83 -52.69 -0.88
CA ALA A 173 30.49 -52.38 -1.36
C ALA A 173 29.55 -52.26 -0.15
N PRO A 174 28.81 -51.14 0.00
CA PRO A 174 27.98 -50.92 1.17
C PRO A 174 27.03 -52.10 1.33
N THR A 175 26.98 -52.67 2.54
CA THR A 175 26.02 -53.73 2.82
C THR A 175 24.61 -53.19 2.52
N PRO A 176 23.69 -54.02 1.97
CA PRO A 176 22.34 -53.57 1.60
C PRO A 176 21.58 -52.92 2.77
N VAL A 177 21.93 -53.29 4.00
CA VAL A 177 21.42 -52.68 5.24
C VAL A 177 21.93 -51.24 5.44
N GLN A 178 23.20 -50.95 5.16
CA GLN A 178 23.76 -49.60 5.23
C GLN A 178 23.18 -48.68 4.15
N LEU A 179 22.90 -49.23 2.96
CA LEU A 179 22.25 -48.49 1.88
C LEU A 179 20.79 -48.16 2.24
N ALA A 180 20.07 -49.12 2.82
CA ALA A 180 18.72 -48.91 3.33
C ALA A 180 18.69 -47.87 4.46
N GLN A 181 19.60 -47.94 5.44
CA GLN A 181 19.69 -46.93 6.51
C GLN A 181 19.99 -45.54 5.96
N ARG A 182 20.97 -45.38 5.06
CA ARG A 182 21.30 -44.08 4.46
C ARG A 182 20.12 -43.47 3.69
N ALA A 183 19.29 -44.29 3.06
CA ALA A 183 18.09 -43.84 2.36
C ALA A 183 16.92 -43.49 3.30
N LEU A 184 16.77 -44.23 4.41
CA LEU A 184 15.63 -44.06 5.32
C LEU A 184 15.81 -42.93 6.34
N THR A 185 17.04 -42.67 6.81
CA THR A 185 17.31 -41.68 7.86
C THR A 185 16.80 -40.26 7.53
N PRO A 186 16.97 -39.70 6.31
CA PRO A 186 16.45 -38.37 5.97
C PRO A 186 14.92 -38.30 5.89
N ALA A 187 14.26 -39.44 5.67
CA ALA A 187 12.80 -39.50 5.49
C ALA A 187 12.03 -39.55 6.82
N ILE A 188 12.66 -39.96 7.93
CA ILE A 188 11.97 -40.15 9.21
C ILE A 188 11.44 -38.82 9.78
N ALA A 189 12.28 -37.79 9.83
CA ALA A 189 11.91 -36.48 10.40
C ALA A 189 10.69 -35.81 9.73
N PRO A 190 10.57 -35.73 8.39
CA PRO A 190 9.38 -35.18 7.75
C PRO A 190 8.14 -36.06 7.93
N ILE A 191 8.28 -37.39 8.05
CA ILE A 191 7.15 -38.29 8.31
C ILE A 191 6.57 -38.03 9.70
N GLU A 192 7.41 -37.93 10.73
CA GLU A 192 6.97 -37.59 12.10
C GLU A 192 6.22 -36.26 12.13
N THR A 193 6.82 -35.22 11.54
CA THR A 193 6.21 -33.89 11.47
C THR A 193 4.88 -33.93 10.72
N THR A 194 4.82 -34.64 9.58
CA THR A 194 3.60 -34.80 8.79
C THR A 194 2.51 -35.50 9.58
N PHE A 195 2.85 -36.58 10.30
CA PHE A 195 1.89 -37.30 11.13
C PHE A 195 1.30 -36.40 12.22
N ILE A 196 2.15 -35.65 12.94
CA ILE A 196 1.69 -34.68 13.95
C ILE A 196 0.78 -33.63 13.31
N VAL A 197 1.19 -33.06 12.17
CA VAL A 197 0.40 -32.05 11.46
C VAL A 197 -0.97 -32.59 11.06
N LEU A 198 -1.05 -33.81 10.53
CA LEU A 198 -2.32 -34.41 10.13
C LEU A 198 -3.23 -34.68 11.34
N VAL A 199 -2.69 -35.24 12.42
CA VAL A 199 -3.46 -35.50 13.65
C VAL A 199 -3.99 -34.18 14.22
N VAL A 200 -3.13 -33.18 14.40
CA VAL A 200 -3.54 -31.87 14.94
C VAL A 200 -4.53 -31.18 13.99
N THR A 201 -4.35 -31.29 12.68
CA THR A 201 -5.31 -30.77 11.68
C THR A 201 -6.69 -31.43 11.81
N ILE A 202 -6.75 -32.76 11.99
CA ILE A 202 -8.01 -33.48 12.23
C ILE A 202 -8.69 -32.94 13.48
N PHE A 203 -7.96 -32.79 14.60
CA PHE A 203 -8.52 -32.25 15.83
C PHE A 203 -9.00 -30.80 15.69
N ILE A 204 -8.24 -29.94 15.00
CA ILE A 204 -8.63 -28.54 14.74
C ILE A 204 -9.89 -28.49 13.87
N LEU A 205 -10.00 -29.34 12.85
CA LEU A 205 -11.19 -29.40 11.99
C LEU A 205 -12.40 -29.98 12.73
N LEU A 206 -12.19 -30.97 13.61
CA LEU A 206 -13.23 -31.60 14.40
C LEU A 206 -13.80 -30.64 15.45
N GLN A 207 -12.93 -29.95 16.19
CA GLN A 207 -13.27 -29.02 17.26
C GLN A 207 -13.27 -27.56 16.79
N ARG A 208 -13.44 -27.31 15.49
CA ARG A 208 -13.32 -25.95 14.92
C ARG A 208 -14.25 -24.94 15.61
N GLU A 209 -15.47 -25.37 15.93
CA GLU A 209 -16.48 -24.54 16.59
C GLU A 209 -16.10 -24.29 18.06
N ASP A 210 -15.76 -25.34 18.81
CA ASP A 210 -15.33 -25.23 20.22
C ASP A 210 -14.05 -24.38 20.38
N LEU A 211 -13.03 -24.59 19.52
CA LEU A 211 -11.79 -23.83 19.55
C LEU A 211 -12.05 -22.36 19.26
N ARG A 212 -12.94 -22.07 18.31
CA ARG A 212 -13.36 -20.69 18.02
C ARG A 212 -14.06 -20.06 19.22
N ASP A 213 -14.98 -20.76 19.86
CA ASP A 213 -15.73 -20.23 21.00
C ASP A 213 -14.83 -19.99 22.21
N ARG A 214 -13.84 -20.87 22.45
CA ARG A 214 -12.79 -20.67 23.47
C ARG A 214 -11.89 -19.48 23.16
N LEU A 215 -11.51 -19.27 21.90
CA LEU A 215 -10.74 -18.09 21.51
C LEU A 215 -11.58 -16.81 21.71
N ILE A 216 -12.87 -16.83 21.36
CA ILE A 216 -13.77 -15.70 21.59
C ILE A 216 -13.89 -15.42 23.09
N SER A 217 -13.97 -16.43 23.95
CA SER A 217 -14.04 -16.21 25.40
C SER A 217 -12.74 -15.63 25.98
N LEU A 218 -11.58 -16.06 25.48
CA LEU A 218 -10.27 -15.58 25.92
C LEU A 218 -10.02 -14.10 25.54
N PHE A 219 -10.44 -13.71 24.32
CA PHE A 219 -10.16 -12.38 23.75
C PHE A 219 -11.37 -11.41 23.82
N GLY A 220 -12.56 -11.88 24.19
CA GLY A 220 -13.84 -11.15 24.04
C GLY A 220 -14.43 -10.52 25.31
N SER A 221 -13.65 -10.39 26.39
CA SER A 221 -14.18 -9.95 27.71
C SER A 221 -14.80 -8.55 27.76
N ARG A 222 -14.61 -7.72 26.73
CA ARG A 222 -15.20 -6.37 26.65
C ARG A 222 -16.24 -6.17 25.53
N ASP A 223 -16.27 -7.00 24.49
CA ASP A 223 -17.18 -6.84 23.34
C ASP A 223 -17.28 -8.14 22.51
N LEU A 224 -18.14 -9.06 22.96
CA LEU A 224 -18.25 -10.40 22.37
C LEU A 224 -18.67 -10.37 20.89
N HIS A 225 -19.55 -9.44 20.50
CA HIS A 225 -20.02 -9.31 19.13
C HIS A 225 -18.91 -8.85 18.18
N ARG A 226 -18.11 -7.86 18.59
CA ARG A 226 -16.95 -7.40 17.80
C ARG A 226 -15.86 -8.46 17.71
N THR A 227 -15.51 -9.13 18.81
CA THR A 227 -14.48 -10.19 18.77
C THR A 227 -14.92 -11.38 17.90
N THR A 228 -16.20 -11.75 17.95
CA THR A 228 -16.73 -12.85 17.13
C THR A 228 -16.72 -12.52 15.64
N THR A 229 -17.15 -11.32 15.26
CA THR A 229 -17.15 -10.86 13.87
C THR A 229 -15.72 -10.69 13.35
N ALA A 230 -14.81 -10.17 14.18
CA ALA A 230 -13.38 -10.04 13.89
C ALA A 230 -12.70 -11.37 13.56
N ILE A 231 -12.84 -12.37 14.44
CA ILE A 231 -12.21 -13.69 14.26
C ILE A 231 -12.77 -14.39 13.02
N ASN A 232 -14.07 -14.26 12.76
CA ASN A 232 -14.69 -14.84 11.57
C ASN A 232 -14.21 -14.19 10.28
N ASP A 233 -14.14 -12.86 10.24
CA ASP A 233 -13.67 -12.14 9.07
C ASP A 233 -12.19 -12.44 8.82
N ALA A 234 -11.36 -12.47 9.87
CA ALA A 234 -9.95 -12.85 9.79
C ALA A 234 -9.77 -14.28 9.25
N ALA A 235 -10.47 -15.26 9.82
CA ALA A 235 -10.40 -16.66 9.37
C ALA A 235 -10.91 -16.85 7.93
N GLY A 236 -11.98 -16.14 7.55
CA GLY A 236 -12.54 -16.16 6.20
C GLY A 236 -11.60 -15.56 5.15
N ARG A 237 -10.96 -14.42 5.47
CA ARG A 237 -9.94 -13.79 4.62
C ARG A 237 -8.74 -14.70 4.42
N LEU A 238 -8.26 -15.30 5.50
CA LEU A 238 -7.09 -16.16 5.47
C LEU A 238 -7.33 -17.45 4.66
N SER A 239 -8.47 -18.11 4.85
CA SER A 239 -8.85 -19.28 4.04
C SER A 239 -8.97 -18.93 2.56
N ARG A 240 -9.60 -17.80 2.21
CA ARG A 240 -9.73 -17.35 0.82
C ARG A 240 -8.36 -17.06 0.18
N TYR A 241 -7.48 -16.40 0.92
CA TYR A 241 -6.10 -16.15 0.49
C TYR A 241 -5.37 -17.45 0.17
N PHE A 242 -5.39 -18.44 1.07
CA PHE A 242 -4.70 -19.72 0.84
C PHE A 242 -5.22 -20.51 -0.34
N VAL A 243 -6.55 -20.56 -0.52
CA VAL A 243 -7.17 -21.25 -1.65
C VAL A 243 -6.80 -20.57 -2.96
N ALA A 244 -6.86 -19.24 -3.00
CA ALA A 244 -6.46 -18.48 -4.16
C ALA A 244 -4.96 -18.67 -4.45
N GLN A 245 -4.08 -18.62 -3.44
CA GLN A 245 -2.65 -18.87 -3.59
C GLN A 245 -2.37 -20.28 -4.12
N LEU A 246 -3.05 -21.31 -3.61
CA LEU A 246 -2.92 -22.67 -4.12
C LEU A 246 -3.36 -22.74 -5.60
N GLY A 247 -4.48 -22.10 -5.95
CA GLY A 247 -4.97 -22.04 -7.33
C GLY A 247 -4.01 -21.34 -8.28
N VAL A 248 -3.43 -20.20 -7.88
CA VAL A 248 -2.42 -19.49 -8.68
C VAL A 248 -1.15 -20.32 -8.82
N ASN A 249 -0.68 -20.93 -7.74
CA ASN A 249 0.54 -21.75 -7.77
C ASN A 249 0.38 -22.99 -8.66
N LEU A 250 -0.76 -23.69 -8.57
CA LEU A 250 -1.06 -24.85 -9.41
C LEU A 250 -1.21 -24.47 -10.88
N SER A 251 -1.88 -23.36 -11.18
CA SER A 251 -2.02 -22.88 -12.57
C SER A 251 -0.68 -22.44 -13.15
N ALA A 252 0.13 -21.67 -12.42
CA ALA A 252 1.48 -21.28 -12.84
C ALA A 252 2.37 -22.51 -13.08
N GLY A 253 2.38 -23.48 -12.15
CA GLY A 253 3.14 -24.72 -12.31
C GLY A 253 2.66 -25.57 -13.49
N GLY A 254 1.34 -25.61 -13.73
CA GLY A 254 0.77 -26.28 -14.90
C GLY A 254 1.17 -25.61 -16.21
N ILE A 255 1.15 -24.27 -16.28
CA ILE A 255 1.60 -23.51 -17.45
C ILE A 255 3.10 -23.73 -17.68
N ILE A 256 3.92 -23.73 -16.62
CA ILE A 256 5.35 -24.04 -16.71
C ILE A 256 5.57 -25.47 -17.21
N ALA A 257 4.86 -26.46 -16.67
CA ALA A 257 4.97 -27.84 -17.13
C ALA A 257 4.63 -27.98 -18.63
N ILE A 258 3.53 -27.36 -19.07
CA ILE A 258 3.12 -27.38 -20.48
C ILE A 258 4.15 -26.65 -21.35
N GLY A 259 4.60 -25.47 -20.94
CA GLY A 259 5.59 -24.69 -21.68
C GLY A 259 6.93 -25.40 -21.81
N LEU A 260 7.42 -26.02 -20.73
CA LEU A 260 8.64 -26.83 -20.75
C LEU A 260 8.49 -28.06 -21.63
N ALA A 261 7.31 -28.70 -21.63
CA ALA A 261 7.03 -29.83 -22.52
C ALA A 261 7.05 -29.41 -23.99
N ILE A 262 6.51 -28.23 -24.32
CA ILE A 262 6.56 -27.65 -25.68
C ILE A 262 8.00 -27.32 -26.10
N ILE A 263 8.82 -26.80 -25.17
CA ILE A 263 10.25 -26.53 -25.42
C ILE A 263 11.04 -27.86 -25.57
N GLY A 264 10.51 -28.97 -25.06
CA GLY A 264 11.14 -30.29 -25.11
C GLY A 264 12.03 -30.59 -23.90
N VAL A 265 11.86 -29.89 -22.77
CA VAL A 265 12.64 -30.12 -21.55
C VAL A 265 12.20 -31.42 -20.88
N PRO A 266 13.12 -32.40 -20.67
CA PRO A 266 12.80 -33.62 -19.96
C PRO A 266 12.48 -33.28 -18.51
N GLY A 267 11.52 -33.99 -17.96
CA GLY A 267 10.99 -33.70 -16.63
C GLY A 267 10.21 -32.38 -16.55
N ALA A 268 9.63 -31.91 -17.65
CA ALA A 268 8.75 -30.73 -17.65
C ALA A 268 7.72 -30.73 -16.50
N LEU A 269 7.08 -31.87 -16.24
CA LEU A 269 6.15 -32.04 -15.12
C LEU A 269 6.83 -31.91 -13.76
N LEU A 270 8.03 -32.46 -13.57
CA LEU A 270 8.82 -32.30 -12.34
C LEU A 270 9.05 -30.81 -12.05
N PHE A 271 9.53 -30.05 -13.04
CA PHE A 271 9.81 -28.63 -12.84
C PHE A 271 8.56 -27.78 -12.66
N GLY A 272 7.45 -28.11 -13.32
CA GLY A 272 6.17 -27.46 -13.07
C GLY A 272 5.65 -27.70 -11.65
N VAL A 273 5.78 -28.92 -11.13
CA VAL A 273 5.43 -29.26 -9.74
C VAL A 273 6.38 -28.57 -8.75
N ILE A 274 7.69 -28.61 -8.98
CA ILE A 274 8.68 -27.88 -8.17
C ILE A 274 8.37 -26.39 -8.17
N ALA A 275 8.04 -25.80 -9.32
CA ALA A 275 7.67 -24.40 -9.43
C ALA A 275 6.40 -24.09 -8.61
N ALA A 276 5.35 -24.91 -8.73
CA ALA A 276 4.12 -24.75 -7.96
C ALA A 276 4.38 -24.81 -6.43
N LEU A 277 5.21 -25.75 -5.98
CA LEU A 277 5.57 -25.90 -4.57
C LEU A 277 6.45 -24.75 -4.08
N LEU A 278 7.50 -24.41 -4.82
CA LEU A 278 8.42 -23.37 -4.42
C LEU A 278 7.79 -21.99 -4.48
N ARG A 279 6.75 -21.75 -5.29
CA ARG A 279 6.04 -20.45 -5.33
C ARG A 279 5.28 -20.12 -4.04
N PHE A 280 5.24 -21.01 -3.04
CA PHE A 280 4.88 -20.63 -1.67
C PHE A 280 5.96 -19.81 -0.96
N VAL A 281 7.22 -19.92 -1.40
CA VAL A 281 8.35 -19.10 -0.94
C VAL A 281 8.33 -17.75 -1.67
N PRO A 282 8.10 -16.63 -0.96
CA PRO A 282 8.00 -15.31 -1.59
C PRO A 282 9.34 -14.90 -2.21
N TYR A 283 9.28 -14.25 -3.38
CA TYR A 283 10.40 -13.70 -4.16
C TYR A 283 11.47 -14.66 -4.66
N ILE A 284 11.75 -15.76 -3.96
CA ILE A 284 12.90 -16.64 -4.23
C ILE A 284 12.45 -17.94 -4.90
N GLY A 285 11.25 -18.43 -4.58
CA GLY A 285 10.81 -19.77 -4.95
C GLY A 285 10.81 -20.03 -6.45
N ILE A 286 10.25 -19.11 -7.23
CA ILE A 286 10.19 -19.23 -8.68
C ILE A 286 11.58 -19.22 -9.33
N TRP A 287 12.51 -18.43 -8.79
CA TRP A 287 13.89 -18.36 -9.30
C TRP A 287 14.68 -19.62 -8.99
N ILE A 288 14.49 -20.23 -7.83
CA ILE A 288 15.11 -21.53 -7.53
C ILE A 288 14.64 -22.57 -8.55
N ALA A 289 13.33 -22.63 -8.82
CA ALA A 289 12.77 -23.54 -9.82
C ALA A 289 13.30 -23.25 -11.24
N ALA A 290 13.35 -21.96 -11.62
CA ALA A 290 13.85 -21.50 -12.91
C ALA A 290 15.33 -21.85 -13.11
N ILE A 291 16.17 -21.62 -12.10
CA ILE A 291 17.61 -21.92 -12.13
C ILE A 291 17.83 -23.43 -12.28
N LEU A 292 17.11 -24.26 -11.53
CA LEU A 292 17.23 -25.71 -11.62
C LEU A 292 16.82 -26.21 -13.02
N ALA A 293 15.71 -25.71 -13.55
CA ALA A 293 15.25 -26.05 -14.91
C ALA A 293 16.22 -25.54 -15.99
N PHE A 294 16.75 -24.32 -15.81
CA PHE A 294 17.72 -23.71 -16.72
C PHE A 294 18.99 -24.53 -16.82
N PHE A 295 19.58 -24.93 -15.69
CA PHE A 295 20.81 -25.72 -15.70
C PHE A 295 20.60 -27.09 -16.32
N LEU A 296 19.45 -27.73 -16.07
CA LEU A 296 19.16 -28.98 -16.73
C LEU A 296 19.00 -28.78 -18.24
N ALA A 297 18.20 -27.80 -18.68
CA ALA A 297 18.04 -27.49 -20.10
C ALA A 297 19.37 -27.14 -20.77
N ALA A 298 20.28 -26.47 -20.05
CA ALA A 298 21.63 -26.19 -20.51
C ALA A 298 22.52 -27.45 -20.56
N ALA A 299 22.30 -28.45 -19.71
CA ALA A 299 23.09 -29.68 -19.72
C ALA A 299 22.72 -30.62 -20.88
N ILE A 300 21.48 -30.56 -21.38
CA ILE A 300 20.98 -31.53 -22.38
C ILE A 300 21.37 -31.17 -23.81
N GLN A 301 21.26 -29.89 -24.18
CA GLN A 301 21.54 -29.46 -25.55
C GLN A 301 22.83 -28.63 -25.63
N PRO A 302 23.67 -28.86 -26.66
CA PRO A 302 24.88 -28.07 -26.86
C PRO A 302 24.55 -26.59 -27.16
N GLN A 303 23.39 -26.31 -27.76
CA GLN A 303 22.90 -24.95 -27.97
C GLN A 303 22.24 -24.35 -26.71
N TRP A 304 22.40 -23.05 -26.50
CA TRP A 304 21.80 -22.33 -25.36
C TRP A 304 20.30 -22.04 -25.54
N THR A 305 19.74 -22.28 -26.72
CA THR A 305 18.36 -21.92 -27.08
C THR A 305 17.34 -22.48 -26.07
N MET A 306 17.46 -23.76 -25.74
CA MET A 306 16.54 -24.44 -24.83
C MET A 306 16.59 -23.87 -23.41
N ALA A 307 17.79 -23.56 -22.92
CA ALA A 307 17.99 -22.96 -21.60
C ALA A 307 17.45 -21.52 -21.55
N VAL A 308 17.73 -20.72 -22.58
CA VAL A 308 17.23 -19.33 -22.66
C VAL A 308 15.70 -19.30 -22.78
N LEU A 309 15.10 -20.15 -23.62
CA LEU A 309 13.64 -20.26 -23.73
C LEU A 309 13.00 -20.70 -22.41
N THR A 310 13.65 -21.62 -21.69
CA THR A 310 13.24 -22.04 -20.34
C THR A 310 13.23 -20.84 -19.39
N LEU A 311 14.31 -20.05 -19.34
CA LEU A 311 14.37 -18.88 -18.48
C LEU A 311 13.31 -17.82 -18.84
N ILE A 312 13.12 -17.55 -20.13
CA ILE A 312 12.09 -16.63 -20.62
C ILE A 312 10.69 -17.11 -20.21
N LEU A 313 10.40 -18.41 -20.33
CA LEU A 313 9.11 -18.98 -19.92
C LEU A 313 8.85 -18.71 -18.44
N PHE A 314 9.81 -18.99 -17.55
CA PHE A 314 9.65 -18.73 -16.11
C PHE A 314 9.42 -17.25 -15.82
N ILE A 315 10.18 -16.35 -16.46
CA ILE A 315 10.03 -14.89 -16.28
C ILE A 315 8.65 -14.43 -16.74
N VAL A 316 8.19 -14.86 -17.92
CA VAL A 316 6.89 -14.49 -18.46
C VAL A 316 5.77 -14.99 -17.56
N VAL A 317 5.83 -16.26 -17.12
CA VAL A 317 4.82 -16.82 -16.22
C VAL A 317 4.81 -16.09 -14.88
N ASP A 318 5.97 -15.77 -14.30
CA ASP A 318 6.04 -15.05 -13.03
C ASP A 318 5.48 -13.63 -13.13
N VAL A 319 5.82 -12.90 -14.19
CA VAL A 319 5.29 -11.55 -14.46
C VAL A 319 3.77 -11.59 -14.68
N VAL A 320 3.28 -12.52 -15.50
CA VAL A 320 1.84 -12.66 -15.76
C VAL A 320 1.09 -13.07 -14.49
N ALA A 321 1.63 -14.01 -13.71
CA ALA A 321 1.03 -14.41 -12.44
C ALA A 321 0.98 -13.22 -11.47
N GLY A 322 2.12 -12.55 -11.25
CA GLY A 322 2.23 -11.45 -10.28
C GLY A 322 1.46 -10.18 -10.65
N GLN A 323 1.41 -9.82 -11.94
CA GLN A 323 0.78 -8.56 -12.38
C GLN A 323 -0.68 -8.72 -12.81
N ILE A 324 -1.12 -9.93 -13.16
CA ILE A 324 -2.49 -10.16 -13.68
C ILE A 324 -3.26 -11.11 -12.75
N ALA A 325 -2.77 -12.32 -12.50
CA ALA A 325 -3.52 -13.32 -11.75
C ALA A 325 -3.71 -12.93 -10.28
N GLU A 326 -2.65 -12.44 -9.63
CA GLU A 326 -2.69 -12.07 -8.22
C GLU A 326 -3.64 -10.89 -7.95
N PRO A 327 -3.60 -9.75 -8.67
CA PRO A 327 -4.55 -8.66 -8.44
C PRO A 327 -6.01 -9.05 -8.70
N LEU A 328 -6.27 -9.88 -9.72
CA LEU A 328 -7.62 -10.34 -10.06
C LEU A 328 -8.23 -11.24 -8.98
N LEU A 329 -7.41 -12.09 -8.34
CA LEU A 329 -7.88 -13.06 -7.34
C LEU A 329 -7.90 -12.50 -5.91
N TYR A 330 -6.96 -11.61 -5.57
CA TYR A 330 -6.83 -11.06 -4.22
C TYR A 330 -7.59 -9.75 -4.01
N GLY A 331 -7.98 -9.04 -5.09
CA GLY A 331 -8.43 -7.65 -5.01
C GLY A 331 -7.25 -6.71 -4.72
N HIS A 332 -7.45 -5.41 -4.88
CA HIS A 332 -6.42 -4.35 -4.88
C HIS A 332 -5.52 -4.28 -3.62
N ARG A 333 -4.62 -5.25 -3.46
CA ARG A 333 -3.58 -5.47 -2.43
C ARG A 333 -3.94 -6.52 -1.37
N SER A 334 -2.96 -7.37 -1.06
CA SER A 334 -3.00 -8.51 -0.13
C SER A 334 -3.12 -8.10 1.35
N GLY A 335 -3.27 -6.80 1.65
CA GLY A 335 -3.28 -6.26 3.01
C GLY A 335 -1.89 -6.05 3.61
N LEU A 336 -0.81 -6.37 2.86
CA LEU A 336 0.59 -6.32 3.30
C LEU A 336 1.42 -5.41 2.39
N SER A 337 2.27 -4.58 3.00
CA SER A 337 3.27 -3.80 2.26
C SER A 337 4.34 -4.73 1.64
N PRO A 338 4.85 -4.45 0.43
CA PRO A 338 5.98 -5.21 -0.14
C PRO A 338 7.19 -5.28 0.79
N LEU A 339 7.49 -4.17 1.49
CA LEU A 339 8.57 -4.13 2.49
C LEU A 339 8.28 -5.10 3.64
N ALA A 340 7.02 -5.20 4.07
CA ALA A 340 6.61 -6.09 5.13
C ALA A 340 6.85 -7.56 4.76
N VAL A 341 6.58 -7.94 3.49
CA VAL A 341 6.83 -9.31 3.01
C VAL A 341 8.32 -9.65 3.05
N VAL A 342 9.20 -8.72 2.64
CA VAL A 342 10.66 -8.91 2.67
C VAL A 342 11.16 -9.02 4.12
N VAL A 343 10.78 -8.08 4.98
CA VAL A 343 11.19 -8.08 6.40
C VAL A 343 10.68 -9.33 7.11
N ALA A 344 9.43 -9.72 6.85
CA ALA A 344 8.87 -10.96 7.36
C ALA A 344 9.66 -12.18 6.87
N ALA A 345 10.01 -12.24 5.58
CA ALA A 345 10.78 -13.37 5.04
C ALA A 345 12.11 -13.53 5.78
N ILE A 346 12.82 -12.43 6.04
CA ILE A 346 14.07 -12.45 6.82
C ILE A 346 13.80 -12.90 8.26
N PHE A 347 12.82 -12.29 8.93
CA PHE A 347 12.49 -12.58 10.33
C PHE A 347 12.07 -14.03 10.55
N TRP A 348 11.13 -14.54 9.76
CA TRP A 348 10.62 -15.91 9.90
C TRP A 348 11.65 -16.94 9.46
N SER A 349 12.49 -16.64 8.45
CA SER A 349 13.61 -17.52 8.08
C SER A 349 14.62 -17.66 9.21
N TRP A 350 14.92 -16.57 9.91
CA TRP A 350 15.79 -16.61 11.08
C TRP A 350 15.15 -17.39 12.24
N LEU A 351 13.83 -17.26 12.44
CA LEU A 351 13.12 -17.89 13.54
C LEU A 351 12.97 -19.41 13.36
N TRP A 352 12.46 -19.84 12.21
CA TRP A 352 12.04 -21.23 11.94
C TRP A 352 12.71 -21.86 10.71
N GLY A 353 13.75 -21.23 10.16
CA GLY A 353 14.51 -21.77 9.02
C GLY A 353 13.70 -21.80 7.71
N PRO A 354 13.91 -22.80 6.84
CA PRO A 354 13.21 -22.90 5.55
C PRO A 354 11.68 -22.97 5.70
N ILE A 355 11.18 -23.60 6.77
CA ILE A 355 9.74 -23.68 7.04
C ILE A 355 9.21 -22.28 7.38
N GLY A 356 9.93 -21.51 8.19
CA GLY A 356 9.58 -20.12 8.48
C GLY A 356 9.52 -19.24 7.23
N LEU A 357 10.45 -19.43 6.29
CA LEU A 357 10.44 -18.72 5.01
C LEU A 357 9.15 -19.00 4.21
N VAL A 358 8.75 -20.27 4.09
CA VAL A 358 7.50 -20.68 3.42
C VAL A 358 6.28 -20.11 4.13
N LEU A 359 6.32 -20.05 5.46
CA LEU A 359 5.22 -19.57 6.29
C LEU A 359 5.21 -18.05 6.50
N SER A 360 6.21 -17.33 6.00
CA SER A 360 6.41 -15.91 6.28
C SER A 360 5.20 -15.05 5.93
N THR A 361 4.77 -15.11 4.67
CA THR A 361 3.63 -14.32 4.17
C THR A 361 2.33 -14.64 4.92
N PRO A 362 1.92 -15.93 5.06
CA PRO A 362 0.67 -16.22 5.76
C PRO A 362 0.71 -15.89 7.26
N LEU A 363 1.82 -16.13 7.95
CA LEU A 363 1.93 -15.76 9.36
C LEU A 363 1.86 -14.25 9.55
N THR A 364 2.51 -13.50 8.68
CA THR A 364 2.47 -12.03 8.70
C THR A 364 1.07 -11.52 8.40
N LEU A 365 0.36 -12.16 7.47
CA LEU A 365 -1.05 -11.86 7.22
C LEU A 365 -1.92 -12.15 8.45
N CYS A 366 -1.70 -13.26 9.17
CA CYS A 366 -2.39 -13.55 10.44
C CYS A 366 -2.14 -12.46 11.47
N VAL A 367 -0.87 -12.06 11.66
CA VAL A 367 -0.50 -11.02 12.62
C VAL A 367 -1.13 -9.67 12.26
N VAL A 368 -1.09 -9.27 10.99
CA VAL A 368 -1.67 -8.00 10.50
C VAL A 368 -3.19 -8.00 10.58
N THR A 369 -3.84 -9.13 10.26
CA THR A 369 -5.31 -9.25 10.31
C THR A 369 -5.82 -9.27 11.75
N LEU A 370 -5.14 -9.97 12.66
CA LEU A 370 -5.47 -9.94 14.10
C LEU A 370 -5.19 -8.55 14.70
N GLY A 371 -4.11 -7.89 14.28
CA GLY A 371 -3.74 -6.55 14.73
C GLY A 371 -4.80 -5.48 14.49
N ARG A 372 -5.61 -5.63 13.43
CA ARG A 372 -6.74 -4.72 13.12
C ARG A 372 -7.81 -4.66 14.21
N TYR A 373 -7.90 -5.70 15.03
CA TYR A 373 -8.94 -5.84 16.05
C TYR A 373 -8.40 -5.73 17.49
N ALA A 374 -7.08 -5.81 17.67
CA ALA A 374 -6.43 -5.65 18.95
C ALA A 374 -5.73 -4.29 18.99
N ASP A 375 -6.28 -3.33 19.75
CA ASP A 375 -5.78 -1.95 19.83
C ASP A 375 -4.26 -1.89 20.12
N ARG A 376 -3.74 -2.81 20.95
CA ARG A 376 -2.30 -2.91 21.28
C ARG A 376 -1.42 -3.43 20.15
N LEU A 377 -1.97 -4.16 19.20
CA LEU A 377 -1.26 -4.74 18.05
C LEU A 377 -1.53 -3.96 16.76
N ASN A 378 -2.38 -2.93 16.79
CA ASN A 378 -2.70 -2.12 15.61
C ASN A 378 -1.45 -1.48 15.00
N PHE A 379 -0.41 -1.19 15.79
CA PHE A 379 0.87 -0.70 15.25
C PHE A 379 1.51 -1.67 14.25
N LEU A 380 1.34 -2.99 14.41
CA LEU A 380 1.81 -3.98 13.44
C LEU A 380 1.02 -3.90 12.14
N THR A 381 -0.28 -3.63 12.23
CA THR A 381 -1.12 -3.38 11.05
C THR A 381 -0.70 -2.12 10.31
N VAL A 382 -0.31 -1.06 11.03
CA VAL A 382 0.22 0.17 10.40
C VAL A 382 1.59 -0.06 9.77
N LEU A 383 2.48 -0.76 10.48
CA LEU A 383 3.87 -0.97 10.05
C LEU A 383 3.98 -1.97 8.89
N LEU A 384 3.21 -3.05 8.93
CA LEU A 384 3.30 -4.17 7.99
C LEU A 384 2.16 -4.14 6.95
N GLY A 385 1.13 -3.33 7.16
CA GLY A 385 -0.01 -3.22 6.27
C GLY A 385 0.28 -2.40 5.01
N ASP A 386 -0.64 -2.48 4.05
CA ASP A 386 -0.61 -1.75 2.78
C ASP A 386 -1.44 -0.46 2.77
N GLN A 387 -2.07 -0.15 3.92
CA GLN A 387 -2.90 1.03 4.09
C GLN A 387 -2.01 2.25 4.33
N PRO A 388 -2.39 3.43 3.81
CA PRO A 388 -1.64 4.65 4.08
C PRO A 388 -1.57 4.87 5.60
N ALA A 389 -0.35 5.07 6.11
CA ALA A 389 -0.10 5.18 7.56
C ALA A 389 -0.85 6.36 8.18
N LEU A 390 -0.97 7.45 7.42
CA LEU A 390 -1.68 8.68 7.76
C LEU A 390 -2.92 8.86 6.88
N THR A 391 -3.99 9.39 7.44
CA THR A 391 -5.16 9.80 6.65
C THR A 391 -4.80 10.95 5.70
N PRO A 392 -5.58 11.22 4.63
CA PRO A 392 -5.32 12.37 3.76
C PRO A 392 -5.20 13.69 4.54
N ALA A 393 -6.07 13.93 5.52
CA ALA A 393 -6.04 15.11 6.38
C ALA A 393 -4.78 15.19 7.27
N GLN A 394 -4.32 14.05 7.80
CA GLN A 394 -3.08 13.99 8.58
C GLN A 394 -1.85 14.22 7.70
N ASN A 395 -1.81 13.67 6.49
CA ASN A 395 -0.72 13.95 5.54
C ASN A 395 -0.71 15.43 5.14
N PHE A 396 -1.89 16.01 4.88
CA PHE A 396 -2.02 17.44 4.61
C PHE A 396 -1.43 18.27 5.75
N TYR A 397 -1.83 18.00 7.00
CA TYR A 397 -1.28 18.70 8.16
C TYR A 397 0.22 18.45 8.36
N GLN A 398 0.69 17.21 8.19
CA GLN A 398 2.12 16.88 8.30
C GLN A 398 2.97 17.68 7.31
N ARG A 399 2.49 17.88 6.08
CA ARG A 399 3.21 18.64 5.05
C ARG A 399 3.25 20.13 5.34
N LEU A 400 2.17 20.67 5.91
CA LEU A 400 2.18 22.03 6.46
C LEU A 400 3.20 22.19 7.59
N LEU A 401 3.32 21.19 8.48
CA LEU A 401 4.35 21.19 9.53
C LEU A 401 5.77 21.05 8.97
N ALA A 402 5.93 20.37 7.84
CA ALA A 402 7.21 20.16 7.17
C ALA A 402 7.66 21.37 6.32
N ASP A 403 6.82 22.42 6.21
CA ASP A 403 7.08 23.60 5.38
C ASP A 403 7.27 23.27 3.89
N ASP A 404 6.51 22.28 3.39
CA ASP A 404 6.56 21.84 1.99
C ASP A 404 5.18 22.00 1.31
N PRO A 405 4.81 23.24 0.91
CA PRO A 405 3.54 23.51 0.23
C PRO A 405 3.47 22.83 -1.14
N HIS A 406 4.60 22.65 -1.83
CA HIS A 406 4.62 22.03 -3.16
C HIS A 406 4.20 20.56 -3.08
N GLU A 407 4.72 19.80 -2.11
CA GLU A 407 4.32 18.40 -1.92
C GLU A 407 2.84 18.29 -1.52
N ALA A 408 2.31 19.27 -0.76
CA ALA A 408 0.90 19.34 -0.41
C ALA A 408 0.01 19.58 -1.63
N ILE A 409 0.42 20.46 -2.56
CA ILE A 409 -0.29 20.72 -3.83
C ILE A 409 -0.30 19.47 -4.71
N VAL A 410 0.83 18.79 -4.89
CA VAL A 410 0.90 17.54 -5.66
C VAL A 410 -0.04 16.47 -5.08
N GLN A 411 -0.22 16.44 -3.75
CA GLN A 411 -1.24 15.59 -3.12
C GLN A 411 -2.66 16.01 -3.49
N ALA A 412 -2.93 17.30 -3.39
CA ALA A 412 -4.23 17.87 -3.63
C ALA A 412 -4.66 17.53 -5.06
N GLU A 413 -3.81 17.79 -6.04
CA GLU A 413 -4.04 17.44 -7.44
C GLU A 413 -4.32 15.94 -7.64
N ARG A 414 -3.57 15.06 -6.96
CA ARG A 414 -3.81 13.61 -7.04
C ARG A 414 -5.20 13.25 -6.48
N LEU A 415 -5.60 13.82 -5.34
CA LEU A 415 -6.89 13.55 -4.72
C LEU A 415 -8.04 14.14 -5.54
N LEU A 416 -7.84 15.31 -6.16
CA LEU A 416 -8.81 15.98 -7.02
C LEU A 416 -9.11 15.22 -8.33
N ARG A 417 -8.28 14.22 -8.70
CA ARG A 417 -8.64 13.26 -9.76
C ARG A 417 -9.77 12.32 -9.36
N GLU A 418 -9.93 12.05 -8.07
CA GLU A 418 -10.89 11.09 -7.52
C GLU A 418 -12.10 11.77 -6.85
N MET A 419 -11.97 13.03 -6.41
CA MET A 419 -13.04 13.77 -5.71
C MET A 419 -13.18 15.22 -6.19
N SER A 420 -14.29 15.87 -5.86
CA SER A 420 -14.51 17.29 -6.18
C SER A 420 -13.65 18.21 -5.31
N LEU A 421 -13.43 19.45 -5.76
CA LEU A 421 -12.71 20.46 -4.98
C LEU A 421 -13.39 20.74 -3.63
N ILE A 422 -14.73 20.78 -3.61
CA ILE A 422 -15.52 20.92 -2.39
C ILE A 422 -15.26 19.73 -1.45
N ASP A 423 -15.30 18.49 -1.96
CA ASP A 423 -15.05 17.30 -1.14
C ASP A 423 -13.61 17.24 -0.61
N TYR A 424 -12.62 17.71 -1.39
CA TYR A 424 -11.25 17.82 -0.93
C TYR A 424 -11.13 18.80 0.23
N TYR A 425 -11.67 20.03 0.09
CA TYR A 425 -11.62 21.00 1.16
C TYR A 425 -12.37 20.55 2.42
N ASP A 426 -13.53 19.91 2.27
CA ASP A 426 -14.33 19.42 3.41
C ASP A 426 -13.71 18.21 4.11
N LYS A 427 -13.23 17.20 3.35
CA LYS A 427 -12.78 15.92 3.92
C LYS A 427 -11.29 15.89 4.27
N VAL A 428 -10.49 16.79 3.68
CA VAL A 428 -9.02 16.79 3.80
C VAL A 428 -8.52 18.06 4.44
N ALA A 429 -8.70 19.21 3.78
CA ALA A 429 -8.10 20.46 4.22
C ALA A 429 -8.70 20.93 5.55
N LEU A 430 -10.04 20.91 5.68
CA LEU A 430 -10.73 21.31 6.90
C LEU A 430 -10.35 20.44 8.10
N GLU A 431 -10.28 19.12 7.93
CA GLU A 431 -9.84 18.21 9.00
C GLU A 431 -8.36 18.41 9.36
N GLY A 432 -7.49 18.70 8.38
CA GLY A 432 -6.10 19.04 8.62
C GLY A 432 -5.93 20.38 9.36
N LEU A 433 -6.71 21.40 8.98
CA LEU A 433 -6.78 22.69 9.68
C LEU A 433 -7.27 22.54 11.11
N ARG A 434 -8.20 21.61 11.38
CA ARG A 434 -8.62 21.29 12.76
C ARG A 434 -7.49 20.68 13.59
N LEU A 435 -6.68 19.80 13.02
CA LEU A 435 -5.49 19.27 13.69
C LEU A 435 -4.50 20.40 14.02
N ALA A 436 -4.22 21.27 13.05
CA ALA A 436 -3.37 22.44 13.23
C ALA A 436 -3.89 23.40 14.32
N ARG A 437 -5.20 23.69 14.30
CA ARG A 437 -5.88 24.53 15.31
C ARG A 437 -5.73 23.95 16.71
N ASN A 438 -5.96 22.65 16.88
CA ASN A 438 -5.86 22.00 18.18
C ASN A 438 -4.43 22.07 18.74
N ASP A 439 -3.40 21.92 17.90
CA ASP A 439 -2.00 22.07 18.33
C ASP A 439 -1.61 23.53 18.60
N ALA A 440 -2.15 24.49 17.83
CA ALA A 440 -2.00 25.92 18.09
C ALA A 440 -2.61 26.31 19.44
N GLN A 441 -3.84 25.86 19.73
CA GLN A 441 -4.53 26.12 21.00
C GLN A 441 -3.80 25.51 22.21
N ARG A 442 -3.11 24.37 22.01
CA ARG A 442 -2.26 23.73 23.03
C ARG A 442 -0.92 24.45 23.25
N GLY A 443 -0.58 25.45 22.44
CA GLY A 443 0.68 26.18 22.51
C GLY A 443 1.89 25.34 22.07
N VAL A 444 1.68 24.29 21.27
CA VAL A 444 2.76 23.43 20.76
C VAL A 444 3.47 24.09 19.57
N LEU A 445 2.76 24.89 18.79
CA LEU A 445 3.27 25.58 17.61
C LEU A 445 3.88 26.94 17.99
N MET A 446 5.14 27.16 17.62
CA MET A 446 5.81 28.44 17.81
C MET A 446 5.22 29.50 16.86
N PRO A 447 5.26 30.81 17.20
CA PRO A 447 4.71 31.87 16.34
C PRO A 447 5.25 31.82 14.89
N ASP A 448 6.55 31.59 14.72
CA ASP A 448 7.16 31.50 13.39
C ASP A 448 6.68 30.26 12.61
N GLN A 449 6.44 29.14 13.29
CA GLN A 449 5.87 27.94 12.66
C GLN A 449 4.43 28.18 12.22
N LEU A 450 3.65 28.87 13.05
CA LEU A 450 2.26 29.21 12.74
C LEU A 450 2.18 30.14 11.52
N GLN A 451 3.11 31.08 11.39
CA GLN A 451 3.23 31.93 10.21
C GLN A 451 3.57 31.10 8.96
N ARG A 452 4.59 30.24 9.02
CA ARG A 452 4.94 29.36 7.89
C ARG A 452 3.79 28.46 7.43
N ILE A 453 3.04 27.90 8.37
CA ILE A 453 1.84 27.09 8.05
C ILE A 453 0.79 27.95 7.31
N ASN A 454 0.54 29.18 7.75
CA ASN A 454 -0.38 30.08 7.07
C ASN A 454 0.11 30.46 5.67
N ASP A 455 1.40 30.72 5.49
CA ASP A 455 2.01 31.01 4.20
C ASP A 455 1.84 29.83 3.23
N ALA A 456 2.19 28.62 3.69
CA ALA A 456 2.01 27.40 2.91
C ALA A 456 0.54 27.12 2.54
N LEU A 457 -0.39 27.41 3.45
CA LEU A 457 -1.82 27.28 3.21
C LEU A 457 -2.32 28.26 2.13
N VAL A 458 -1.86 29.52 2.16
CA VAL A 458 -2.18 30.51 1.13
C VAL A 458 -1.68 30.05 -0.23
N ASP A 459 -0.42 29.60 -0.30
CA ASP A 459 0.17 29.07 -1.54
C ASP A 459 -0.66 27.90 -2.12
N ILE A 460 -1.15 26.99 -1.27
CA ILE A 460 -2.01 25.88 -1.70
C ILE A 460 -3.32 26.40 -2.29
N VAL A 461 -3.99 27.34 -1.62
CA VAL A 461 -5.27 27.90 -2.08
C VAL A 461 -5.11 28.63 -3.40
N GLU A 462 -4.08 29.46 -3.54
CA GLU A 462 -3.77 30.20 -4.77
C GLU A 462 -3.51 29.26 -5.95
N ASN A 463 -2.69 28.23 -5.76
CA ASN A 463 -2.41 27.27 -6.83
C ASN A 463 -3.65 26.47 -7.25
N LEU A 464 -4.50 26.08 -6.29
CA LEU A 464 -5.75 25.38 -6.59
C LEU A 464 -6.81 26.29 -7.26
N GLU A 465 -6.68 27.61 -7.13
CA GLU A 465 -7.60 28.56 -7.77
C GLU A 465 -7.36 28.62 -9.27
N ILE A 466 -6.08 28.69 -9.66
CA ILE A 466 -5.60 28.79 -11.03
C ILE A 466 -5.78 27.45 -11.79
N ALA A 467 -5.84 26.34 -11.06
CA ALA A 467 -5.98 25.00 -11.67
C ALA A 467 -7.29 24.86 -12.48
N GLU A 468 -7.14 24.78 -13.81
CA GLU A 468 -8.21 24.55 -14.77
C GLU A 468 -8.70 23.08 -14.77
N GLY A 469 -9.98 22.85 -15.01
CA GLY A 469 -10.54 21.50 -15.20
C GLY A 469 -10.88 20.72 -13.91
N LEU A 470 -10.84 21.37 -12.75
CA LEU A 470 -11.27 20.78 -11.48
C LEU A 470 -12.79 20.52 -11.45
N ARG A 471 -13.19 19.43 -10.81
CA ARG A 471 -14.61 19.08 -10.62
C ARG A 471 -15.19 19.92 -9.47
N ASP A 472 -16.12 20.81 -9.78
CA ASP A 472 -16.73 21.73 -8.81
C ASP A 472 -18.11 21.25 -8.28
N SER A 473 -18.49 19.99 -8.51
CA SER A 473 -19.90 19.56 -8.38
C SER A 473 -20.44 19.49 -6.95
N LEU A 474 -21.61 20.13 -6.74
CA LEU A 474 -22.48 19.95 -5.57
C LEU A 474 -23.28 18.63 -5.58
N SER A 475 -23.37 17.93 -6.71
CA SER A 475 -24.11 16.65 -6.83
C SER A 475 -23.28 15.41 -6.42
N PRO A 476 -23.91 14.32 -5.94
CA PRO A 476 -23.19 13.11 -5.51
C PRO A 476 -22.41 12.46 -6.66
N ALA A 477 -21.18 12.02 -6.38
CA ALA A 477 -20.32 11.35 -7.35
C ALA A 477 -20.91 10.00 -7.82
N GLU A 478 -21.11 9.84 -9.13
CA GLU A 478 -21.13 8.50 -9.73
C GLU A 478 -19.69 7.98 -9.87
N PRO A 479 -19.43 6.69 -9.56
CA PRO A 479 -18.09 6.13 -9.67
C PRO A 479 -17.65 6.08 -11.14
N ALA A 480 -16.52 6.74 -11.44
CA ALA A 480 -15.94 6.76 -12.77
C ALA A 480 -15.24 5.43 -13.11
N ASP A 481 -15.52 4.93 -14.30
CA ASP A 481 -14.86 3.79 -14.93
C ASP A 481 -13.41 4.19 -15.27
N ALA A 482 -12.44 3.58 -14.58
CA ALA A 482 -11.02 3.90 -14.69
C ALA A 482 -10.44 3.26 -15.97
N GLY A 483 -10.65 3.90 -17.12
CA GLY A 483 -10.21 3.37 -18.42
C GLY A 483 -9.19 4.20 -19.21
N ASN A 484 -9.30 5.53 -19.27
CA ASN A 484 -8.70 6.26 -20.41
C ASN A 484 -7.95 7.58 -20.13
N ALA A 485 -7.50 7.85 -18.90
CA ALA A 485 -6.81 9.11 -18.59
C ALA A 485 -5.26 9.01 -18.52
N LEU A 486 -4.65 8.17 -19.36
CA LEU A 486 -3.23 8.20 -19.65
C LEU A 486 -3.09 8.73 -21.08
N LEU A 487 -2.80 10.03 -21.22
CA LEU A 487 -2.22 10.74 -22.38
C LEU A 487 -2.75 12.20 -22.40
N ALA A 488 -2.21 13.08 -21.55
CA ALA A 488 -2.22 14.52 -21.80
C ALA A 488 -1.06 15.17 -21.04
N GLY A 489 -0.35 16.07 -21.74
CA GLY A 489 1.02 16.52 -21.47
C GLY A 489 1.26 17.24 -20.14
N THR A 490 2.51 17.17 -19.72
CA THR A 490 3.16 18.05 -18.74
C THR A 490 3.29 19.47 -19.31
N PRO A 491 2.86 20.53 -18.60
CA PRO A 491 3.37 21.87 -18.83
C PRO A 491 4.49 22.19 -17.83
N ASP A 492 5.59 22.68 -18.38
CA ASP A 492 6.71 23.32 -17.67
C ASP A 492 6.20 24.52 -16.85
N LEU A 493 6.57 24.62 -15.57
CA LEU A 493 6.33 25.80 -14.75
C LEU A 493 7.67 26.31 -14.21
N ALA A 494 8.14 27.41 -14.81
CA ALA A 494 9.26 28.19 -14.33
C ALA A 494 8.89 28.93 -13.04
N SER A 495 9.82 28.95 -12.09
CA SER A 495 9.70 29.57 -10.77
C SER A 495 9.69 31.10 -10.82
N PRO A 496 8.79 31.79 -10.10
CA PRO A 496 8.98 33.20 -9.78
C PRO A 496 9.86 33.34 -8.52
N GLY A 497 10.88 34.19 -8.60
CA GLY A 497 11.83 34.42 -7.52
C GLY A 497 11.24 35.13 -6.28
N ALA A 498 11.86 34.86 -5.13
CA ALA A 498 11.49 35.23 -3.76
C ALA A 498 11.32 36.74 -3.43
N GLY A 499 11.33 37.64 -4.42
CA GLY A 499 11.12 39.08 -4.23
C GLY A 499 9.76 39.62 -4.72
N ALA A 500 8.96 38.79 -5.40
CA ALA A 500 7.64 39.16 -5.92
C ALA A 500 6.50 38.88 -4.92
N THR A 501 6.70 37.92 -4.02
CA THR A 501 5.69 37.44 -3.08
C THR A 501 5.28 38.51 -2.05
N GLU A 502 6.22 39.31 -1.53
CA GLU A 502 5.89 40.38 -0.55
C GLU A 502 5.10 41.55 -1.15
N ARG A 503 5.30 41.90 -2.42
CA ARG A 503 4.58 43.00 -3.08
C ARG A 503 3.20 42.58 -3.60
N TYR A 504 3.02 41.30 -3.89
CA TYR A 504 1.73 40.75 -4.34
C TYR A 504 0.79 40.41 -3.17
N ARG A 505 1.37 40.06 -2.01
CA ARG A 505 0.66 39.77 -0.75
C ARG A 505 -0.17 40.93 -0.21
N SER A 506 0.27 42.17 -0.44
CA SER A 506 -0.54 43.36 -0.14
C SER A 506 -1.63 43.62 -1.19
N ASP A 507 -1.45 43.23 -2.45
CA ASP A 507 -2.40 43.56 -3.51
C ASP A 507 -3.64 42.65 -3.51
N LEU A 508 -3.53 41.40 -3.04
CA LEU A 508 -4.67 40.48 -2.89
C LEU A 508 -5.53 40.76 -1.64
N LEU A 509 -4.92 41.19 -0.52
CA LEU A 509 -5.64 41.52 0.71
C LEU A 509 -6.27 42.93 0.71
N THR A 510 -6.00 43.76 -0.31
CA THR A 510 -6.35 45.20 -0.28
C THR A 510 -7.10 45.70 -1.51
N ARG A 511 -7.51 44.85 -2.46
CA ARG A 511 -8.33 45.28 -3.59
C ARG A 511 -9.77 44.79 -3.48
N PRO A 512 -10.78 45.68 -3.34
CA PRO A 512 -12.15 45.31 -3.65
C PRO A 512 -12.22 45.03 -5.15
N GLN A 513 -12.42 43.76 -5.51
CA GLN A 513 -12.62 43.37 -6.90
C GLN A 513 -13.96 43.98 -7.34
N GLN A 514 -13.87 45.02 -8.15
CA GLN A 514 -15.03 45.76 -8.65
C GLN A 514 -15.92 44.79 -9.43
N PRO A 515 -17.24 44.75 -9.19
CA PRO A 515 -18.11 43.77 -9.81
C PRO A 515 -18.10 43.96 -11.33
N ASP A 516 -17.48 43.03 -12.04
CA ASP A 516 -17.75 42.83 -13.47
C ASP A 516 -19.25 42.59 -13.60
N GLY A 517 -19.92 43.40 -14.42
CA GLY A 517 -21.38 43.59 -14.51
C GLY A 517 -22.21 42.39 -14.95
N THR A 518 -21.91 41.20 -14.44
CA THR A 518 -22.73 40.00 -14.48
C THR A 518 -23.55 39.95 -13.19
N GLY A 519 -24.85 39.63 -13.28
CA GLY A 519 -25.81 39.65 -12.16
C GLY A 519 -25.59 38.59 -11.07
N LYS A 520 -24.34 38.35 -10.66
CA LYS A 520 -23.97 37.44 -9.57
C LYS A 520 -24.36 38.05 -8.22
N ALA A 521 -24.86 37.21 -7.31
CA ALA A 521 -25.18 37.65 -5.96
C ALA A 521 -23.90 37.95 -5.16
N ALA A 522 -23.83 39.13 -4.56
CA ALA A 522 -22.69 39.56 -3.77
C ALA A 522 -22.75 38.94 -2.35
N VAL A 523 -21.65 38.29 -1.94
CA VAL A 523 -21.53 37.63 -0.63
C VAL A 523 -20.36 38.23 0.13
N LEU A 524 -20.58 38.70 1.36
CA LEU A 524 -19.49 39.22 2.20
C LEU A 524 -18.94 38.11 3.10
N CYS A 525 -17.70 37.71 2.89
CA CYS A 525 -17.00 36.72 3.70
C CYS A 525 -16.11 37.41 4.74
N VAL A 526 -16.31 37.09 6.02
CA VAL A 526 -15.62 37.72 7.14
C VAL A 526 -14.93 36.66 8.00
N PRO A 527 -13.60 36.72 8.19
CA PRO A 527 -12.88 35.78 9.04
C PRO A 527 -13.19 36.02 10.51
N GLY A 528 -13.13 34.94 11.30
CA GLY A 528 -13.12 34.99 12.75
C GLY A 528 -11.78 35.45 13.33
N ARG A 529 -11.49 35.03 14.56
CA ARG A 529 -10.26 35.40 15.30
C ARG A 529 -9.24 34.28 15.40
N GLY A 530 -9.58 33.08 14.94
CA GLY A 530 -8.71 31.92 14.99
C GLY A 530 -7.47 32.10 14.12
N ALA A 531 -6.39 31.41 14.49
CA ALA A 531 -5.09 31.47 13.82
C ALA A 531 -5.11 31.11 12.32
N PHE A 532 -6.14 30.37 11.88
CA PHE A 532 -6.31 29.90 10.51
C PHE A 532 -7.62 30.37 9.88
N ASP A 533 -8.37 31.26 10.55
CA ASP A 533 -9.69 31.70 10.08
C ASP A 533 -9.59 32.53 8.79
N GLU A 534 -8.49 33.25 8.59
CA GLU A 534 -8.23 34.04 7.37
C GLU A 534 -8.07 33.14 6.14
N VAL A 535 -7.22 32.11 6.21
CA VAL A 535 -7.06 31.14 5.11
C VAL A 535 -8.34 30.32 4.91
N THR A 536 -9.02 29.93 6.00
CA THR A 536 -10.32 29.24 5.90
C THR A 536 -11.35 30.10 5.16
N THR A 537 -11.29 31.42 5.34
CA THR A 537 -12.12 32.39 4.60
C THR A 537 -11.70 32.51 3.13
N ALA A 538 -10.40 32.48 2.83
CA ALA A 538 -9.90 32.46 1.45
C ALA A 538 -10.41 31.23 0.68
N ILE A 539 -10.43 30.04 1.30
CA ILE A 539 -11.03 28.83 0.72
C ILE A 539 -12.53 29.04 0.45
N ALA A 540 -13.26 29.63 1.40
CA ALA A 540 -14.68 29.93 1.24
C ALA A 540 -14.95 30.87 0.04
N VAL A 541 -14.14 31.91 -0.10
CA VAL A 541 -14.22 32.89 -1.20
C VAL A 541 -13.96 32.20 -2.55
N GLN A 542 -12.90 31.41 -2.65
CA GLN A 542 -12.57 30.65 -3.84
C GLN A 542 -13.73 29.74 -4.27
N LEU A 543 -14.29 28.97 -3.34
CA LEU A 543 -15.40 28.06 -3.61
C LEU A 543 -16.68 28.81 -4.02
N LEU A 544 -17.03 29.90 -3.34
CA LEU A 544 -18.20 30.71 -3.70
C LEU A 544 -18.06 31.36 -5.08
N ASN A 545 -16.86 31.84 -5.43
CA ASN A 545 -16.58 32.41 -6.76
C ASN A 545 -16.82 31.37 -7.87
N ARG A 546 -16.34 30.14 -7.66
CA ARG A 546 -16.56 29.01 -8.59
C ARG A 546 -18.02 28.59 -8.71
N GLN A 547 -18.81 28.77 -7.65
CA GLN A 547 -20.27 28.52 -7.66
C GLN A 547 -21.09 29.69 -8.21
N GLY A 548 -20.45 30.71 -8.78
CA GLY A 548 -21.13 31.81 -9.48
C GLY A 548 -21.57 32.96 -8.57
N PHE A 549 -21.09 33.05 -7.34
CA PHE A 549 -21.24 34.24 -6.49
C PHE A 549 -20.18 35.30 -6.82
N ALA A 550 -20.39 36.52 -6.34
CA ALA A 550 -19.37 37.58 -6.30
C ALA A 550 -18.93 37.78 -4.84
N PRO A 551 -18.05 36.90 -4.30
CA PRO A 551 -17.62 37.00 -2.92
C PRO A 551 -16.66 38.17 -2.71
N LEU A 552 -16.82 38.87 -1.59
CA LEU A 552 -15.94 39.94 -1.11
C LEU A 552 -15.33 39.47 0.21
N MET A 553 -14.00 39.44 0.32
CA MET A 553 -13.31 39.09 1.56
C MET A 553 -13.04 40.36 2.38
N ALA A 554 -13.47 40.36 3.64
CA ALA A 554 -13.04 41.37 4.61
C ALA A 554 -11.85 40.85 5.42
N THR A 555 -10.96 41.73 5.85
CA THR A 555 -10.00 41.40 6.92
C THR A 555 -10.67 41.53 8.28
N HIS A 556 -10.23 40.79 9.30
CA HIS A 556 -10.83 40.90 10.64
C HIS A 556 -10.69 42.30 11.25
N SER A 557 -9.54 42.94 11.01
CA SER A 557 -9.29 44.36 11.37
C SER A 557 -10.19 45.29 10.57
N GLY A 558 -10.24 45.09 9.24
CA GLY A 558 -11.07 45.84 8.29
C GLY A 558 -12.55 45.79 8.66
N TYR A 559 -13.09 44.62 8.96
CA TYR A 559 -14.49 44.47 9.38
C TYR A 559 -14.82 45.20 10.69
N ARG A 560 -13.86 45.24 11.63
CA ARG A 560 -14.02 45.96 12.90
C ARG A 560 -13.95 47.49 12.69
N SER A 561 -13.15 47.96 11.74
CA SER A 561 -12.97 49.38 11.41
C SER A 561 -13.92 49.93 10.35
N ALA A 562 -14.47 49.08 9.47
CA ALA A 562 -15.38 49.41 8.35
C ALA A 562 -16.76 49.90 8.78
N ARG A 563 -16.85 50.43 10.01
CA ARG A 563 -18.04 50.93 10.68
C ARG A 563 -18.68 52.16 10.00
N ALA A 564 -18.25 52.60 8.80
CA ALA A 564 -18.82 53.81 8.18
C ALA A 564 -18.79 53.90 6.64
N ASP A 565 -17.65 53.67 5.96
CA ASP A 565 -17.44 54.31 4.64
C ASP A 565 -17.05 53.42 3.46
N GLU A 566 -17.01 52.09 3.61
CA GLU A 566 -16.68 51.22 2.48
C GLU A 566 -17.95 50.88 1.66
N PRO A 567 -18.13 51.47 0.45
CA PRO A 567 -19.39 51.34 -0.31
C PRO A 567 -19.66 49.89 -0.75
N SER A 568 -18.61 49.09 -0.95
CA SER A 568 -18.71 47.70 -1.42
C SER A 568 -19.46 46.77 -0.46
N PHE A 569 -19.52 47.09 0.84
CA PHE A 569 -20.22 46.26 1.84
C PHE A 569 -21.70 46.63 2.03
N LYS A 570 -22.14 47.77 1.48
CA LYS A 570 -23.53 48.23 1.67
C LYS A 570 -24.52 47.42 0.83
N ASP A 571 -24.09 46.86 -0.30
CA ASP A 571 -24.94 46.17 -1.28
C ASP A 571 -25.03 44.64 -1.12
N THR A 572 -24.31 44.02 -0.16
CA THR A 572 -24.33 42.56 0.05
C THR A 572 -25.51 42.09 0.90
N SER A 573 -26.35 41.20 0.37
CA SER A 573 -27.51 40.65 1.08
C SER A 573 -27.20 39.40 1.92
N ILE A 574 -26.07 38.75 1.65
CA ILE A 574 -25.57 37.55 2.36
C ILE A 574 -24.24 37.89 3.03
N ILE A 575 -24.10 37.57 4.32
CA ILE A 575 -22.86 37.73 5.09
C ILE A 575 -22.47 36.37 5.68
N CYS A 576 -21.31 35.86 5.27
CA CYS A 576 -20.70 34.64 5.75
C CYS A 576 -19.62 34.97 6.79
N ILE A 577 -19.79 34.55 8.04
CA ILE A 577 -18.75 34.62 9.06
C ILE A 577 -18.07 33.25 9.14
N VAL A 578 -16.79 33.21 8.77
CA VAL A 578 -16.02 31.97 8.65
C VAL A 578 -15.05 31.85 9.83
N SER A 579 -15.25 30.84 10.68
CA SER A 579 -14.38 30.55 11.81
C SER A 579 -14.32 29.06 12.14
N LEU A 580 -13.11 28.54 12.36
CA LEU A 580 -12.90 27.17 12.82
C LEU A 580 -13.31 26.96 14.29
N ASP A 581 -13.41 28.05 15.06
CA ASP A 581 -13.86 28.02 16.47
C ASP A 581 -15.39 28.10 16.60
N ALA A 582 -16.14 28.21 15.50
CA ALA A 582 -17.59 28.26 15.51
C ALA A 582 -18.29 27.19 16.39
N PRO A 583 -17.83 25.92 16.43
CA PRO A 583 -18.46 24.88 17.26
C PRO A 583 -18.41 25.18 18.76
N GLU A 584 -17.33 25.82 19.23
CA GLU A 584 -17.14 26.16 20.64
C GLU A 584 -17.91 27.43 21.03
N SER A 585 -18.56 28.10 20.05
CA SER A 585 -19.34 29.32 20.24
C SER A 585 -18.66 30.37 21.12
N PRO A 586 -17.40 30.74 20.83
CA PRO A 586 -16.62 31.62 21.70
C PRO A 586 -17.28 32.99 21.83
N LEU A 587 -17.03 33.65 22.97
CA LEU A 587 -17.62 34.97 23.29
C LEU A 587 -17.38 36.02 22.20
N TYR A 588 -16.23 35.96 21.52
CA TYR A 588 -15.93 36.91 20.45
C TYR A 588 -16.87 36.74 19.24
N LEU A 589 -17.22 35.50 18.89
CA LEU A 589 -18.07 35.17 17.74
C LEU A 589 -19.51 35.58 18.02
N ARG A 590 -20.02 35.29 19.23
CA ARG A 590 -21.34 35.79 19.68
C ARG A 590 -21.43 37.31 19.63
N ASN A 591 -20.41 37.99 20.14
CA ASN A 591 -20.34 39.46 20.09
C ASN A 591 -20.22 40.00 18.66
N MET A 592 -19.55 39.27 17.77
CA MET A 592 -19.45 39.62 16.35
C MET A 592 -20.81 39.49 15.67
N LEU A 593 -21.50 38.36 15.84
CA LEU A 593 -22.83 38.10 15.30
C LEU A 593 -23.86 39.12 15.76
N ARG A 594 -23.90 39.41 17.07
CA ARG A 594 -24.81 40.41 17.63
C ARG A 594 -24.60 41.78 16.97
N ARG A 595 -23.34 42.22 16.86
CA ARG A 595 -22.99 43.49 16.21
C ARG A 595 -23.32 43.51 14.72
N THR A 596 -23.08 42.42 14.01
CA THR A 596 -23.46 42.29 12.60
C THR A 596 -24.97 42.42 12.42
N ARG A 597 -25.76 41.77 13.29
CA ARG A 597 -27.22 41.83 13.24
C ARG A 597 -27.76 43.22 13.59
N GLU A 598 -27.17 43.90 14.57
CA GLU A 598 -27.52 45.29 14.93
C GLU A 598 -27.35 46.26 13.74
N TRP A 599 -26.29 46.09 12.94
CA TRP A 599 -26.02 46.95 11.78
C TRP A 599 -26.70 46.48 10.49
N ARG A 600 -26.95 45.17 10.33
CA ARG A 600 -27.58 44.54 9.15
C ARG A 600 -28.76 43.64 9.55
N PRO A 601 -29.89 44.22 9.97
CA PRO A 601 -31.04 43.44 10.46
C PRO A 601 -31.72 42.59 9.37
N ARG A 602 -31.56 42.95 8.09
CA ARG A 602 -32.18 42.26 6.94
C ARG A 602 -31.23 41.35 6.14
N ALA A 603 -29.97 41.22 6.55
CA ALA A 603 -29.02 40.34 5.87
C ALA A 603 -29.18 38.89 6.35
N THR A 604 -29.09 37.93 5.43
CA THR A 604 -29.00 36.51 5.81
C THR A 604 -27.59 36.26 6.34
N LEU A 605 -27.50 35.74 7.56
CA LEU A 605 -26.23 35.44 8.20
C LEU A 605 -25.95 33.94 8.05
N VAL A 606 -24.78 33.61 7.51
CA VAL A 606 -24.27 32.24 7.43
C VAL A 606 -23.04 32.16 8.32
N VAL A 607 -22.98 31.19 9.22
CA VAL A 607 -21.86 30.99 10.15
C VAL A 607 -21.36 29.57 10.00
N GLY A 608 -20.12 29.40 9.59
CA GLY A 608 -19.42 28.12 9.44
C GLY A 608 -17.94 28.33 9.71
N VAL A 609 -17.04 27.35 9.83
CA VAL A 609 -16.99 25.98 9.29
C VAL A 609 -16.18 25.17 10.31
N GLY A 610 -16.71 24.05 10.82
CA GLY A 610 -16.01 23.36 11.92
C GLY A 610 -16.76 22.32 12.74
N VAL A 611 -17.99 21.90 12.43
CA VAL A 611 -18.69 20.92 13.29
C VAL A 611 -18.20 19.50 12.98
N GLY A 612 -17.76 18.78 14.01
CA GLY A 612 -17.67 17.32 14.00
C GLY A 612 -19.05 16.73 14.33
N ASP A 613 -19.33 15.56 13.76
CA ASP A 613 -20.56 14.74 13.79
C ASP A 613 -21.23 14.59 15.18
N ALA A 614 -21.76 15.69 15.75
CA ALA A 614 -22.52 15.70 16.98
C ALA A 614 -24.00 15.46 16.62
N PRO A 615 -24.62 14.38 17.13
CA PRO A 615 -26.06 14.21 16.98
C PRO A 615 -26.76 15.29 17.82
N ASP A 616 -27.72 15.98 17.22
CA ASP A 616 -28.69 16.90 17.87
C ASP A 616 -28.20 18.24 18.46
N GLY A 617 -26.98 18.71 18.17
CA GLY A 617 -26.51 20.01 18.63
C GLY A 617 -26.74 21.16 17.65
N SER A 618 -27.98 21.61 17.43
CA SER A 618 -28.18 22.94 16.83
C SER A 618 -27.48 23.96 17.73
N VAL A 619 -26.43 24.60 17.25
CA VAL A 619 -25.84 25.74 17.95
C VAL A 619 -26.92 26.83 17.96
N GLU A 620 -27.69 26.92 19.04
CA GLU A 620 -28.63 28.01 19.31
C GLU A 620 -27.82 29.29 19.54
N LEU A 621 -27.35 29.86 18.43
CA LEU A 621 -26.90 31.23 18.38
C LEU A 621 -28.16 32.10 18.41
N ASP A 622 -28.55 32.49 19.61
CA ASP A 622 -29.76 33.23 19.94
C ASP A 622 -29.68 34.70 19.43
N ALA A 623 -29.58 34.84 18.11
CA ALA A 623 -29.40 36.10 17.38
C ALA A 623 -30.49 36.20 16.31
N GLY A 624 -31.72 36.51 16.74
CA GLY A 624 -32.94 36.53 15.91
C GLY A 624 -32.77 37.03 14.47
N GLY A 625 -33.51 36.39 13.54
CA GLY A 625 -33.41 36.51 12.08
C GLY A 625 -32.97 35.20 11.42
N GLU A 626 -32.94 35.12 10.08
CA GLU A 626 -32.41 33.95 9.36
C GLU A 626 -30.90 33.81 9.64
N LEU A 627 -30.54 32.74 10.36
CA LEU A 627 -29.16 32.38 10.72
C LEU A 627 -28.94 30.91 10.36
N HIS A 628 -27.98 30.64 9.48
CA HIS A 628 -27.64 29.29 9.04
C HIS A 628 -26.29 28.88 9.63
N ALA A 629 -26.28 27.79 10.41
CA ALA A 629 -25.05 27.17 10.88
C ALA A 629 -24.57 26.13 9.86
N SER A 630 -23.35 26.25 9.37
CA SER A 630 -22.80 25.41 8.31
C SER A 630 -21.59 24.62 8.82
N PRO A 631 -21.69 23.29 8.98
CA PRO A 631 -20.61 22.47 9.51
C PRO A 631 -19.42 22.33 8.55
N THR A 632 -19.68 22.46 7.25
CA THR A 632 -18.77 22.23 6.10
C THR A 632 -18.87 23.36 5.08
N PHE A 633 -17.90 23.47 4.17
CA PHE A 633 -17.94 24.40 3.05
C PHE A 633 -19.13 24.09 2.11
N ARG A 634 -19.43 22.81 1.86
CA ARG A 634 -20.64 22.41 1.11
C ARG A 634 -21.92 22.99 1.71
N ALA A 635 -22.13 22.82 3.01
CA ALA A 635 -23.33 23.32 3.70
C ALA A 635 -23.40 24.86 3.69
N MET A 636 -22.26 25.54 3.69
CA MET A 636 -22.19 27.00 3.59
C MET A 636 -22.59 27.48 2.19
N ILE A 637 -22.12 26.80 1.14
CA ILE A 637 -22.51 27.10 -0.26
C ILE A 637 -24.01 26.85 -0.46
N GLU A 638 -24.54 25.72 0.04
CA GLU A 638 -25.97 25.40 -0.02
C GLU A 638 -26.82 26.46 0.71
N ALA A 639 -26.39 26.92 1.88
CA ALA A 639 -27.05 28.00 2.61
C ALA A 639 -27.04 29.33 1.83
N CYS A 640 -25.94 29.64 1.14
CA CYS A 640 -25.87 30.83 0.28
C CYS A 640 -26.85 30.72 -0.91
N HIS A 641 -26.91 29.56 -1.57
CA HIS A 641 -27.86 29.34 -2.65
C HIS A 641 -29.32 29.48 -2.19
N ALA A 642 -29.66 28.88 -1.04
CA ALA A 642 -30.99 29.00 -0.44
C ALA A 642 -31.35 30.47 -0.12
N ALA A 643 -30.40 31.24 0.42
CA ALA A 643 -30.58 32.65 0.72
C ALA A 643 -30.82 33.51 -0.53
N THR A 644 -30.19 33.18 -1.67
CA THR A 644 -30.48 33.83 -2.97
C THR A 644 -31.85 33.47 -3.53
N ALA A 645 -32.28 32.22 -3.39
CA ALA A 645 -33.58 31.75 -3.91
C ALA A 645 -34.78 32.39 -3.19
N GLY A 646 -34.60 32.79 -1.92
CA GLY A 646 -35.61 33.49 -1.12
C GLY A 646 -35.72 35.00 -1.37
N GLN A 647 -34.84 35.60 -2.19
CA GLN A 647 -34.85 37.05 -2.46
C GLN A 647 -35.72 37.39 -3.70
N PRO A 648 -36.67 38.35 -3.61
CA PRO A 648 -37.43 38.79 -4.78
C PRO A 648 -36.50 39.47 -5.79
N MET A 649 -36.53 39.03 -7.06
CA MET A 649 -35.74 39.57 -8.18
C MET A 649 -35.82 41.11 -8.23
N ARG A 650 -34.67 41.80 -8.08
CA ARG A 650 -34.55 43.23 -8.40
C ARG A 650 -34.66 43.42 -9.92
N GLN A 651 -35.74 44.04 -10.40
CA GLN A 651 -35.83 44.51 -11.78
C GLN A 651 -34.79 45.62 -12.02
N PRO A 652 -34.09 45.63 -13.17
CA PRO A 652 -33.13 46.68 -13.49
C PRO A 652 -33.87 48.00 -13.74
N SER A 653 -33.43 49.06 -13.05
CA SER A 653 -33.96 50.42 -13.19
C SER A 653 -33.75 50.93 -14.62
N GLN A 654 -34.83 51.13 -15.38
CA GLN A 654 -34.81 51.86 -16.65
C GLN A 654 -34.41 53.31 -16.38
N THR A 655 -33.23 53.69 -16.85
CA THR A 655 -32.80 55.08 -16.96
C THR A 655 -33.59 55.74 -18.09
N ALA A 656 -34.46 56.68 -17.73
CA ALA A 656 -35.20 57.51 -18.68
C ALA A 656 -34.23 58.44 -19.44
N SER A 657 -33.98 58.14 -20.72
CA SER A 657 -33.36 59.06 -21.67
C SER A 657 -34.45 59.90 -22.36
N ALA A 658 -34.72 61.09 -21.80
CA ALA A 658 -35.52 62.10 -22.48
C ALA A 658 -34.60 62.94 -23.39
N GLY A 659 -34.53 62.57 -24.67
CA GLY A 659 -33.89 63.37 -25.71
C GLY A 659 -34.66 63.24 -27.03
N ARG A 660 -35.29 64.34 -27.47
CA ARG A 660 -35.74 64.70 -28.83
C ARG A 660 -36.49 66.03 -28.68
N GLY A 661 -36.26 67.11 -29.41
CA GLY A 661 -35.51 67.39 -30.62
C GLY A 661 -36.22 68.57 -31.28
N TRP A 662 -35.52 69.68 -31.52
CA TRP A 662 -36.04 70.83 -32.27
C TRP A 662 -35.96 70.55 -33.77
N VAL A 663 -37.06 70.84 -34.48
CA VAL A 663 -37.08 71.19 -35.92
C VAL A 663 -37.62 72.62 -35.97
N GLY A 664 -36.86 73.52 -36.59
CA GLY A 664 -37.09 74.95 -36.70
C GLY A 664 -35.76 75.68 -36.83
#